data_AF-A0A356K0H6-F1
#
_entry.id   AF-A0A356K0H6-F1
#
_cell.length_a   1.000
_cell.length_b   1.000
_cell.length_c   1.000
_cell.angle_alpha   90.00
_cell.angle_beta   90.00
_cell.angle_gamma   90.00
#
_symmetry.space_group_name_H-M   'P 1'
#
loop_
_entity.id
_entity.type
_entity.pdbx_description
1 polymer ?
#
loop_
_entity_poly.entity_id
_entity_poly.type
_entity_poly.pdbx_seq_one_letter_code
_entity_poly.pdbx_strand_id
1 'polypeptide(L)'
;MKKTFKIAALSTLIMGFFASRLPAKDISTYINNAYKEIVENQIYTEKQADSLWWKTNQREMILIPIEEYDDLGDSFYESKLWKDDSLYITRLLVDYPSATASYLHQIHMRRDECLRNVREVWLSPQVDAWAFIDELQDEFVEEEYKAGNKDDFIKYKDKLWFSGGMMNGSCTIYVPESELPKGLLSYSSKPLSPVYFVKVYSGDVYEAFKKGDSVAREWCPGHVYTGKAYTASRMKQHMTCQQKNEWYYSCKWCGKCEYNPNHTFSYGVGKSPVHDFARFDISDKNFAGTNKQGEKVYYLSCRWCGINKRDSDLSDFTYEYFRYNTGHKDTPEARAAYNMYMEQKKKDWKKGGTSYEQALDVSTKVNLNPWSFAVPKSNDVKAKISENAQDGVYWAARNGLVDESVLGDDFTKPLTRLQASAIAVALAEKLSGKSVSSAKSKTYSDTKSKYALKAAGAGIYGGALEGKFNPDGTVDREQLATFFYQALMYAKKNKNVRYSPYESRLSRYSDSESISDWAKEAVAFMDAFGLIEGETSTKFLPEETLTIEQALAIANNSLDAPNIGWYQSGPSDTDKLELKHSTNDFQVQNCGVATQLEYRYYERFWRPYAIPELPAAASVLERFAVLDPYTNERLYVRKMNFFAVKAE
;
A
#
# COMPACT_ATOMS: atom_id res chain seq x y z
N MET A 1 26.76 19.12 -36.89
CA MET A 1 25.51 18.45 -37.25
C MET A 1 25.31 17.25 -36.35
N LYS A 2 24.21 17.26 -35.59
CA LYS A 2 23.48 16.18 -34.88
C LYS A 2 24.06 14.75 -34.97
N LYS A 3 24.31 14.12 -33.81
CA LYS A 3 23.40 13.11 -33.24
C LYS A 3 23.79 12.75 -31.80
N THR A 4 22.73 12.68 -30.99
CA THR A 4 22.66 12.64 -29.53
C THR A 4 22.35 11.21 -29.07
N PHE A 5 22.90 10.83 -27.90
CA PHE A 5 22.49 9.81 -26.92
C PHE A 5 21.40 8.78 -27.24
N LYS A 6 21.64 7.52 -26.83
CA LYS A 6 20.87 6.76 -25.80
C LYS A 6 21.38 5.31 -25.72
N ILE A 7 21.65 4.81 -24.52
CA ILE A 7 20.99 3.63 -23.91
C ILE A 7 21.47 3.55 -22.45
N ALA A 8 20.53 3.82 -21.55
CA ALA A 8 20.62 3.60 -20.13
C ALA A 8 20.31 2.11 -19.84
N ALA A 9 21.04 1.57 -18.87
CA ALA A 9 20.76 0.29 -18.26
C ALA A 9 19.41 0.32 -17.53
N LEU A 10 18.47 -0.55 -17.95
CA LEU A 10 17.56 -1.38 -17.15
C LEU A 10 16.48 -1.95 -18.10
N SER A 11 16.84 -2.98 -18.86
CA SER A 11 15.87 -3.78 -19.64
C SER A 11 16.32 -5.22 -19.90
N THR A 12 17.38 -5.65 -19.21
CA THR A 12 17.92 -7.01 -19.30
C THR A 12 17.10 -7.97 -18.43
N LEU A 13 15.87 -8.28 -18.85
CA LEU A 13 15.27 -9.61 -18.61
C LEU A 13 13.98 -9.92 -19.44
N ILE A 14 13.66 -9.18 -20.51
CA ILE A 14 12.45 -9.46 -21.34
C ILE A 14 12.80 -10.06 -22.72
N MET A 15 14.08 -10.13 -23.10
CA MET A 15 14.49 -10.46 -24.48
C MET A 15 14.68 -11.97 -24.78
N GLY A 16 13.90 -12.85 -24.15
CA GLY A 16 14.03 -14.30 -24.36
C GLY A 16 13.20 -14.87 -25.52
N PHE A 17 12.01 -14.35 -25.79
CA PHE A 17 11.03 -15.08 -26.64
C PHE A 17 10.36 -14.29 -27.78
N PHE A 18 10.48 -12.95 -27.85
CA PHE A 18 9.92 -12.15 -28.95
C PHE A 18 10.96 -11.58 -29.93
N ALA A 19 12.19 -12.09 -29.89
CA ALA A 19 13.26 -11.68 -30.81
C ALA A 19 13.16 -12.39 -32.17
N SER A 20 12.05 -12.19 -32.88
CA SER A 20 12.10 -12.19 -34.34
C SER A 20 11.02 -11.25 -34.90
N ARG A 21 11.46 -10.10 -35.44
CA ARG A 21 10.76 -9.21 -36.39
C ARG A 21 10.10 -7.90 -35.91
N LEU A 22 10.30 -7.37 -34.70
CA LEU A 22 9.77 -6.04 -34.32
C LEU A 22 10.82 -5.07 -33.73
N PRO A 23 10.80 -3.77 -34.07
CA PRO A 23 11.60 -2.73 -33.41
C PRO A 23 11.30 -2.57 -31.92
N ALA A 24 12.29 -2.16 -31.10
CA ALA A 24 12.14 -2.00 -29.64
C ALA A 24 11.02 -1.04 -29.20
N LYS A 25 10.67 -0.04 -30.03
CA LYS A 25 9.57 0.90 -29.75
C LYS A 25 8.19 0.23 -29.89
N ASP A 26 8.06 -0.73 -30.79
CA ASP A 26 6.82 -1.46 -31.03
C ASP A 26 6.58 -2.51 -29.94
N ILE A 27 7.65 -3.12 -29.44
CA ILE A 27 7.61 -4.05 -28.30
C ILE A 27 7.15 -3.34 -27.01
N SER A 28 7.73 -2.18 -26.69
CA SER A 28 7.31 -1.41 -25.50
C SER A 28 5.84 -0.98 -25.59
N THR A 29 5.39 -0.58 -26.79
CA THR A 29 3.99 -0.19 -27.02
C THR A 29 3.06 -1.39 -26.88
N TYR A 30 3.42 -2.55 -27.44
CA TYR A 30 2.67 -3.78 -27.33
C TYR A 30 2.53 -4.24 -25.88
N ILE A 31 3.63 -4.27 -25.12
CA ILE A 31 3.63 -4.65 -23.69
C ILE A 31 2.74 -3.69 -22.90
N ASN A 32 2.87 -2.37 -23.09
CA ASN A 32 2.05 -1.39 -22.38
C ASN A 32 0.55 -1.58 -22.66
N ASN A 33 0.18 -1.86 -23.91
CA ASN A 33 -1.20 -2.11 -24.30
C ASN A 33 -1.76 -3.39 -23.68
N ALA A 34 -1.01 -4.50 -23.73
CA ALA A 34 -1.42 -5.78 -23.13
C ALA A 34 -1.64 -5.64 -21.62
N TYR A 35 -0.72 -4.99 -20.91
CA TYR A 35 -0.84 -4.72 -19.48
C TYR A 35 -2.02 -3.82 -19.14
N LYS A 36 -2.29 -2.80 -19.96
CA LYS A 36 -3.44 -1.93 -19.78
C LYS A 36 -4.74 -2.71 -19.92
N GLU A 37 -4.86 -3.53 -20.95
CA GLU A 37 -6.01 -4.42 -21.16
C GLU A 37 -6.20 -5.38 -19.98
N ILE A 38 -5.12 -5.93 -19.42
CA ILE A 38 -5.19 -6.77 -18.22
C ILE A 38 -5.77 -5.98 -17.06
N VAL A 39 -5.13 -4.85 -16.70
CA VAL A 39 -5.56 -4.01 -15.57
C VAL A 39 -7.02 -3.55 -15.71
N GLU A 40 -7.47 -3.23 -16.92
CA GLU A 40 -8.87 -2.86 -17.19
C GLU A 40 -9.86 -4.02 -16.97
N ASN A 41 -9.41 -5.27 -17.09
CA ASN A 41 -10.22 -6.48 -16.95
C ASN A 41 -10.02 -7.22 -15.61
N GLN A 42 -9.18 -6.72 -14.69
CA GLN A 42 -8.91 -7.34 -13.37
C GLN A 42 -10.01 -7.07 -12.34
N ILE A 43 -11.19 -7.65 -12.57
CA ILE A 43 -12.36 -7.48 -11.70
C ILE A 43 -12.96 -8.84 -11.34
N TYR A 44 -13.03 -9.16 -10.05
CA TYR A 44 -13.79 -10.29 -9.53
C TYR A 44 -15.19 -9.83 -9.11
N THR A 45 -16.20 -10.68 -9.32
CA THR A 45 -17.44 -10.63 -8.54
C THR A 45 -17.15 -10.99 -7.09
N GLU A 46 -17.99 -10.57 -6.15
CA GLU A 46 -17.85 -10.93 -4.73
C GLU A 46 -17.82 -12.47 -4.56
N LYS A 47 -18.72 -13.18 -5.25
CA LYS A 47 -18.74 -14.65 -5.27
C LYS A 47 -17.43 -15.27 -5.79
N GLN A 48 -16.84 -14.74 -6.85
CA GLN A 48 -15.55 -15.23 -7.37
C GLN A 48 -14.43 -14.97 -6.37
N ALA A 49 -14.37 -13.75 -5.84
CA ALA A 49 -13.38 -13.37 -4.83
C ALA A 49 -13.48 -14.27 -3.59
N ASP A 50 -14.68 -14.53 -3.08
CA ASP A 50 -14.93 -15.43 -1.96
C ASP A 50 -14.59 -16.89 -2.27
N SER A 51 -14.82 -17.37 -3.50
CA SER A 51 -14.42 -18.74 -3.88
C SER A 51 -12.89 -18.94 -3.91
N LEU A 52 -12.14 -17.85 -4.06
CA LEU A 52 -10.68 -17.87 -4.09
C LEU A 52 -10.06 -17.49 -2.75
N TRP A 53 -10.81 -16.89 -1.83
CA TRP A 53 -10.27 -16.43 -0.56
C TRP A 53 -10.03 -17.60 0.40
N TRP A 54 -8.85 -17.63 1.02
CA TRP A 54 -8.51 -18.72 1.93
C TRP A 54 -9.42 -18.79 3.15
N LYS A 55 -9.93 -17.66 3.65
CA LYS A 55 -10.78 -17.64 4.87
C LYS A 55 -12.09 -18.38 4.69
N THR A 56 -12.63 -18.41 3.47
CA THR A 56 -13.88 -19.07 3.10
C THR A 56 -13.66 -20.49 2.56
N ASN A 57 -12.42 -20.85 2.21
CA ASN A 57 -12.07 -22.14 1.59
C ASN A 57 -11.08 -22.98 2.40
N GLN A 58 -10.92 -22.69 3.70
CA GLN A 58 -9.94 -23.34 4.57
C GLN A 58 -9.97 -24.87 4.44
N ARG A 59 -8.77 -25.45 4.35
CA ARG A 59 -8.53 -26.89 4.33
C ARG A 59 -7.58 -27.26 5.47
N GLU A 60 -7.76 -28.49 5.91
CA GLU A 60 -6.92 -29.15 6.90
C GLU A 60 -6.12 -30.24 6.20
N MET A 61 -4.88 -30.45 6.63
CA MET A 61 -4.05 -31.55 6.16
C MET A 61 -3.50 -32.32 7.36
N ILE A 62 -3.49 -33.65 7.26
CA ILE A 62 -2.89 -34.55 8.23
C ILE A 62 -1.78 -35.31 7.52
N LEU A 63 -0.56 -35.22 8.05
CA LEU A 63 0.61 -35.95 7.57
C LEU A 63 0.86 -37.15 8.47
N ILE A 64 0.76 -38.34 7.90
CA ILE A 64 0.98 -39.63 8.54
C ILE A 64 2.08 -40.41 7.79
N PRO A 65 2.71 -41.43 8.39
CA PRO A 65 3.69 -42.23 7.66
C PRO A 65 2.99 -43.05 6.57
N ILE A 66 3.68 -43.32 5.47
CA ILE A 66 3.17 -44.14 4.36
C ILE A 66 3.88 -45.48 4.45
N GLU A 67 3.11 -46.56 4.64
CA GLU A 67 3.58 -47.92 4.91
C GLU A 67 4.59 -48.48 3.88
N GLU A 68 4.72 -47.89 2.68
CA GLU A 68 5.62 -48.35 1.61
C GLU A 68 6.98 -47.63 1.53
N TYR A 69 7.18 -46.47 2.17
CA TYR A 69 8.38 -45.64 2.00
C TYR A 69 8.75 -44.86 3.29
N ASP A 70 9.29 -45.57 4.28
CA ASP A 70 9.71 -44.98 5.56
C ASP A 70 10.83 -43.91 5.43
N ASP A 71 11.63 -43.96 4.36
CA ASP A 71 12.80 -43.07 4.18
C ASP A 71 12.54 -41.83 3.30
N LEU A 72 11.34 -41.70 2.68
CA LEU A 72 11.04 -40.66 1.66
C LEU A 72 9.76 -39.85 1.94
N GLY A 73 9.22 -39.89 3.16
CA GLY A 73 7.91 -39.33 3.51
C GLY A 73 7.64 -37.93 2.94
N ASP A 74 8.56 -36.98 3.11
CA ASP A 74 8.38 -35.60 2.63
C ASP A 74 8.35 -35.49 1.10
N SER A 75 9.20 -36.24 0.38
CA SER A 75 9.21 -36.27 -1.09
C SER A 75 7.92 -36.82 -1.70
N PHE A 76 7.17 -37.64 -0.97
CA PHE A 76 5.87 -38.12 -1.44
C PHE A 76 4.81 -37.00 -1.39
N TYR A 77 4.78 -36.22 -0.30
CA TYR A 77 3.81 -35.16 -0.12
C TYR A 77 4.03 -34.01 -1.11
N GLU A 78 5.25 -33.79 -1.60
CA GLU A 78 5.59 -32.78 -2.63
C GLU A 78 4.57 -32.72 -3.77
N SER A 79 4.26 -33.86 -4.41
CA SER A 79 3.33 -33.90 -5.55
C SER A 79 1.89 -33.47 -5.23
N LYS A 80 1.46 -33.64 -3.96
CA LYS A 80 0.15 -33.20 -3.47
C LYS A 80 0.16 -31.73 -3.05
N LEU A 81 1.32 -31.24 -2.62
CA LEU A 81 1.56 -29.83 -2.30
C LEU A 81 1.63 -28.94 -3.56
N TRP A 82 1.88 -29.52 -4.75
CA TRP A 82 1.93 -28.82 -6.05
C TRP A 82 0.58 -28.38 -6.64
N LYS A 83 -0.54 -28.64 -5.96
CA LYS A 83 -1.88 -28.30 -6.47
C LYS A 83 -2.34 -26.95 -5.92
N ASP A 84 -3.14 -26.23 -6.69
CA ASP A 84 -3.79 -24.98 -6.25
C ASP A 84 -4.53 -25.13 -4.91
N ASP A 85 -5.03 -26.34 -4.62
CA ASP A 85 -5.68 -26.68 -3.34
C ASP A 85 -4.77 -26.48 -2.11
N SER A 86 -3.44 -26.55 -2.27
CA SER A 86 -2.48 -26.35 -1.18
C SER A 86 -2.46 -24.90 -0.69
N LEU A 87 -2.91 -23.95 -1.52
CA LEU A 87 -3.13 -22.55 -1.12
C LEU A 87 -4.21 -22.42 -0.05
N TYR A 88 -5.08 -23.41 0.12
CA TYR A 88 -6.15 -23.37 1.10
C TYR A 88 -5.82 -24.11 2.40
N ILE A 89 -4.68 -24.79 2.46
CA ILE A 89 -4.23 -25.48 3.66
C ILE A 89 -3.81 -24.43 4.69
N THR A 90 -4.60 -24.33 5.75
CA THR A 90 -4.39 -23.36 6.85
C THR A 90 -4.05 -24.04 8.17
N ARG A 91 -4.42 -25.32 8.32
CA ARG A 91 -4.19 -26.11 9.53
C ARG A 91 -3.53 -27.41 9.14
N LEU A 92 -2.45 -27.74 9.83
CA LEU A 92 -1.64 -28.91 9.57
C LEU A 92 -1.51 -29.73 10.86
N LEU A 93 -1.72 -31.04 10.76
CA LEU A 93 -1.37 -32.01 11.80
C LEU A 93 -0.25 -32.91 11.29
N VAL A 94 0.80 -33.07 12.07
CA VAL A 94 1.99 -33.85 11.75
C VAL A 94 2.07 -35.01 12.74
N ASP A 95 1.97 -36.23 12.24
CA ASP A 95 1.85 -37.44 13.08
C ASP A 95 2.74 -38.59 12.61
N TYR A 96 4.05 -38.36 12.56
CA TYR A 96 5.03 -39.43 12.32
C TYR A 96 6.42 -39.08 12.89
N PRO A 97 7.26 -40.07 13.29
CA PRO A 97 8.49 -39.79 14.05
C PRO A 97 9.62 -39.11 13.28
N SER A 98 9.74 -39.36 11.97
CA SER A 98 10.79 -38.79 11.10
C SER A 98 10.42 -37.44 10.50
N ALA A 99 9.38 -36.77 11.01
CA ALA A 99 8.87 -35.54 10.43
C ALA A 99 9.88 -34.40 10.48
N THR A 100 10.18 -33.87 9.30
CA THR A 100 10.96 -32.65 9.13
C THR A 100 10.03 -31.46 8.95
N ALA A 101 10.56 -30.25 9.10
CA ALA A 101 9.77 -29.04 8.84
C ALA A 101 9.92 -28.50 7.41
N SER A 102 10.63 -29.22 6.55
CA SER A 102 10.99 -28.84 5.18
C SER A 102 9.82 -28.32 4.33
N TYR A 103 8.65 -28.95 4.37
CA TYR A 103 7.46 -28.53 3.60
C TYR A 103 6.85 -27.17 4.04
N LEU A 104 7.25 -26.65 5.21
CA LEU A 104 6.84 -25.32 5.70
C LEU A 104 7.73 -24.19 5.18
N HIS A 105 8.91 -24.50 4.64
CA HIS A 105 9.92 -23.53 4.24
C HIS A 105 10.65 -23.90 2.94
N GLN A 106 11.57 -23.05 2.46
CA GLN A 106 12.13 -23.13 1.10
C GLN A 106 13.52 -23.77 1.04
N ILE A 107 13.69 -25.00 1.52
CA ILE A 107 15.04 -25.60 1.61
C ILE A 107 15.64 -25.90 0.22
N HIS A 108 14.83 -26.18 -0.81
CA HIS A 108 15.34 -26.75 -2.08
C HIS A 108 14.90 -25.94 -3.32
N MET A 109 15.64 -24.87 -3.64
CA MET A 109 15.77 -24.21 -4.96
C MET A 109 14.55 -23.97 -5.87
N ARG A 110 13.30 -24.05 -5.42
CA ARG A 110 12.13 -23.64 -6.20
C ARG A 110 11.09 -22.95 -5.33
N ARG A 111 10.98 -21.66 -5.60
CA ARG A 111 10.23 -20.66 -4.86
C ARG A 111 8.72 -20.89 -4.82
N ASP A 112 8.19 -21.94 -5.46
CA ASP A 112 6.77 -22.18 -5.73
C ASP A 112 6.18 -23.39 -4.95
N GLU A 113 7.00 -24.11 -4.16
CA GLU A 113 6.68 -25.50 -3.73
C GLU A 113 6.34 -25.70 -2.23
N CYS A 114 6.29 -24.65 -1.39
CA CYS A 114 5.96 -24.77 0.05
C CYS A 114 4.50 -24.43 0.36
N LEU A 115 3.99 -24.90 1.52
CA LEU A 115 2.70 -24.46 2.04
C LEU A 115 2.73 -22.94 2.28
N ARG A 116 1.77 -22.19 1.71
CA ARG A 116 1.76 -20.71 1.74
C ARG A 116 0.85 -20.11 2.80
N ASN A 117 -0.18 -20.84 3.21
CA ASN A 117 -1.28 -20.30 4.00
C ASN A 117 -1.43 -20.85 5.43
N VAL A 118 -0.47 -21.66 5.88
CA VAL A 118 -0.51 -22.30 7.20
C VAL A 118 -0.55 -21.26 8.33
N ARG A 119 -1.47 -21.47 9.27
CA ARG A 119 -1.71 -20.69 10.49
C ARG A 119 -1.54 -21.54 11.74
N GLU A 120 -1.80 -22.84 11.63
CA GLU A 120 -1.69 -23.79 12.71
C GLU A 120 -0.89 -25.01 12.28
N VAL A 121 0.12 -25.37 13.06
CA VAL A 121 0.87 -26.63 12.92
C VAL A 121 0.77 -27.38 14.24
N TRP A 122 0.16 -28.56 14.21
CA TRP A 122 -0.03 -29.42 15.37
C TRP A 122 0.93 -30.59 15.27
N LEU A 123 1.78 -30.76 16.27
CA LEU A 123 2.74 -31.87 16.33
C LEU A 123 2.21 -32.94 17.27
N SER A 124 2.15 -34.19 16.83
CA SER A 124 1.78 -35.32 17.68
C SER A 124 2.87 -35.64 18.71
N PRO A 125 2.58 -36.44 19.76
CA PRO A 125 3.60 -36.96 20.68
C PRO A 125 4.67 -37.85 20.02
N GLN A 126 4.48 -38.23 18.76
CA GLN A 126 5.46 -39.04 18.01
C GLN A 126 6.55 -38.18 17.38
N VAL A 127 6.28 -36.89 17.16
CA VAL A 127 7.23 -35.93 16.55
C VAL A 127 8.19 -35.41 17.61
N ASP A 128 9.49 -35.43 17.31
CA ASP A 128 10.47 -34.66 18.09
C ASP A 128 10.24 -33.17 17.84
N ALA A 129 9.45 -32.55 18.71
CA ALA A 129 9.08 -31.15 18.61
C ALA A 129 10.30 -30.21 18.64
N TRP A 130 11.36 -30.59 19.34
CA TRP A 130 12.57 -29.78 19.37
C TRP A 130 13.29 -29.84 18.04
N ALA A 131 13.56 -31.03 17.51
CA ALA A 131 14.24 -31.20 16.23
C ALA A 131 13.48 -30.51 15.09
N PHE A 132 12.15 -30.66 15.07
CA PHE A 132 11.27 -29.99 14.10
C PHE A 132 11.40 -28.46 14.13
N ILE A 133 11.38 -27.87 15.33
CA ILE A 133 11.46 -26.42 15.50
C ILE A 133 12.90 -25.91 15.32
N ASP A 134 13.91 -26.70 15.69
CA ASP A 134 15.33 -26.37 15.50
C ASP A 134 15.69 -26.36 14.01
N GLU A 135 15.21 -27.34 13.22
CA GLU A 135 15.33 -27.35 11.76
C GLU A 135 14.68 -26.12 11.13
N LEU A 136 13.45 -25.78 11.55
CA LEU A 136 12.80 -24.53 11.12
C LEU A 136 13.72 -23.32 11.37
N GLN A 137 14.41 -23.27 12.52
CA GLN A 137 15.26 -22.16 12.95
C GLN A 137 16.64 -22.11 12.30
N ASP A 138 17.28 -23.26 12.12
CA ASP A 138 18.63 -23.33 11.54
C ASP A 138 18.65 -22.73 10.14
N GLU A 139 17.60 -22.89 9.36
CA GLU A 139 17.47 -22.25 8.04
C GLU A 139 17.21 -20.73 8.11
N PHE A 140 16.65 -20.21 9.21
CA PHE A 140 16.60 -18.76 9.47
C PHE A 140 17.97 -18.18 9.84
N VAL A 141 18.87 -19.00 10.35
CA VAL A 141 20.12 -18.60 11.03
C VAL A 141 21.37 -18.96 10.21
N GLU A 142 21.33 -19.95 9.31
CA GLU A 142 22.47 -20.41 8.51
C GLU A 142 23.13 -19.28 7.69
N GLU A 143 22.35 -18.28 7.25
CA GLU A 143 22.91 -17.11 6.56
C GLU A 143 23.52 -16.05 7.50
N GLU A 144 23.14 -16.04 8.79
CA GLU A 144 23.75 -15.19 9.82
C GLU A 144 25.06 -15.82 10.38
N TYR A 145 25.13 -17.16 10.44
CA TYR A 145 26.34 -17.88 10.87
C TYR A 145 27.42 -18.00 9.80
N LYS A 146 27.07 -18.12 8.50
CA LYS A 146 28.02 -17.95 7.39
C LYS A 146 28.60 -16.53 7.30
N ALA A 147 28.00 -15.62 8.07
CA ALA A 147 28.24 -14.21 8.04
C ALA A 147 28.95 -13.68 9.28
N GLY A 148 29.73 -14.48 10.01
CA GLY A 148 30.76 -14.00 10.95
C GLY A 148 30.40 -12.85 11.92
N ASN A 149 30.46 -11.60 11.44
CA ASN A 149 30.15 -10.38 12.18
C ASN A 149 28.96 -9.56 11.57
N LYS A 150 28.56 -8.48 12.25
CA LYS A 150 27.43 -7.62 11.84
C LYS A 150 27.51 -7.09 10.39
N ASP A 151 28.72 -6.86 9.84
CA ASP A 151 28.91 -6.34 8.49
C ASP A 151 28.69 -7.41 7.41
N ASP A 152 28.94 -8.66 7.76
CA ASP A 152 28.72 -9.80 6.88
C ASP A 152 27.22 -10.20 6.84
N PHE A 153 26.45 -10.03 7.93
CA PHE A 153 24.99 -10.21 7.89
C PHE A 153 24.36 -9.23 6.88
N ILE A 154 24.87 -8.00 6.83
CA ILE A 154 24.43 -6.97 5.86
C ILE A 154 24.72 -7.39 4.41
N LYS A 155 25.77 -8.19 4.18
CA LYS A 155 26.19 -8.67 2.86
C LYS A 155 25.33 -9.83 2.34
N TYR A 156 24.84 -10.69 3.24
CA TYR A 156 24.05 -11.87 2.86
C TYR A 156 22.54 -11.71 3.06
N LYS A 157 22.06 -10.63 3.71
CA LYS A 157 20.63 -10.36 3.91
C LYS A 157 19.79 -10.33 2.62
N ASP A 158 20.40 -9.99 1.48
CA ASP A 158 19.70 -9.95 0.19
C ASP A 158 19.42 -11.37 -0.34
N LYS A 159 19.86 -12.43 0.36
CA LYS A 159 19.50 -13.82 0.12
C LYS A 159 18.47 -14.37 1.11
N LEU A 160 18.17 -13.63 2.19
CA LEU A 160 17.08 -13.92 3.13
C LEU A 160 15.71 -13.63 2.48
N TRP A 161 15.44 -14.19 1.30
CA TRP A 161 14.21 -13.99 0.53
C TRP A 161 13.03 -14.70 1.19
N PHE A 162 12.54 -14.09 2.28
CA PHE A 162 11.51 -14.58 3.19
C PHE A 162 10.13 -14.75 2.55
N SER A 163 9.93 -15.83 1.79
CA SER A 163 8.66 -16.11 1.08
C SER A 163 7.97 -17.41 1.52
N GLY A 164 8.17 -17.84 2.77
CA GLY A 164 7.56 -19.04 3.37
C GLY A 164 6.17 -18.80 4.00
N GLY A 165 5.33 -19.85 4.09
CA GLY A 165 3.95 -19.74 4.60
C GLY A 165 3.79 -19.37 6.08
N MET A 166 4.89 -19.34 6.84
CA MET A 166 4.91 -18.97 8.27
C MET A 166 5.49 -17.56 8.54
N MET A 167 5.95 -16.84 7.51
CA MET A 167 6.88 -15.70 7.65
C MET A 167 6.28 -14.37 8.14
N ASN A 168 4.96 -14.24 8.23
CA ASN A 168 4.33 -13.01 8.73
C ASN A 168 4.15 -13.00 10.25
N GLY A 169 4.71 -13.96 11.01
CA GLY A 169 4.53 -14.01 12.46
C GLY A 169 3.15 -14.50 12.91
N SER A 170 2.33 -15.07 12.02
CA SER A 170 0.95 -15.46 12.32
C SER A 170 0.73 -16.97 12.46
N CYS A 171 1.78 -17.79 12.32
CA CYS A 171 1.65 -19.23 12.54
C CYS A 171 1.84 -19.57 14.01
N THR A 172 1.03 -20.49 14.52
CA THR A 172 1.19 -21.09 15.86
C THR A 172 1.54 -22.56 15.72
N ILE A 173 2.61 -22.99 16.38
CA ILE A 173 2.99 -24.40 16.52
C ILE A 173 2.44 -24.90 17.86
N TYR A 174 1.66 -25.96 17.81
CA TYR A 174 1.05 -26.63 18.96
C TYR A 174 1.85 -27.89 19.25
N VAL A 175 2.44 -27.95 20.44
CA VAL A 175 3.28 -29.04 20.90
C VAL A 175 2.62 -29.79 22.06
N PRO A 176 2.83 -31.12 22.17
CA PRO A 176 2.28 -31.88 23.28
C PRO A 176 2.99 -31.50 24.58
N GLU A 177 2.23 -31.41 25.67
CA GLU A 177 2.76 -31.05 27.00
C GLU A 177 3.89 -31.97 27.48
N SER A 178 3.93 -33.23 27.03
CA SER A 178 4.99 -34.20 27.33
C SER A 178 6.37 -33.80 26.79
N GLU A 179 6.43 -32.92 25.81
CA GLU A 179 7.67 -32.41 25.22
C GLU A 179 8.20 -31.17 25.94
N LEU A 180 7.48 -30.63 26.93
CA LEU A 180 7.98 -29.53 27.74
C LEU A 180 8.84 -30.02 28.93
N PRO A 181 9.95 -29.32 29.27
CA PRO A 181 10.59 -28.22 28.55
C PRO A 181 11.68 -28.68 27.57
N LYS A 182 11.70 -29.98 27.20
CA LYS A 182 12.81 -30.61 26.48
C LYS A 182 13.14 -29.82 25.22
N GLY A 183 14.39 -29.36 25.10
CA GLY A 183 14.86 -28.62 23.94
C GLY A 183 14.28 -27.20 23.74
N LEU A 184 13.02 -26.93 24.11
CA LEU A 184 12.40 -25.60 23.90
C LEU A 184 13.03 -24.48 24.76
N LEU A 185 13.83 -24.79 25.79
CA LEU A 185 14.57 -23.79 26.56
C LEU A 185 15.99 -23.51 26.00
N SER A 186 16.53 -24.34 25.11
CA SER A 186 17.83 -24.07 24.49
C SER A 186 17.75 -23.00 23.39
N TYR A 187 16.53 -22.61 22.94
CA TYR A 187 16.32 -21.49 21.99
C TYR A 187 16.97 -20.16 22.40
N SER A 188 17.17 -19.94 23.70
CA SER A 188 17.63 -18.63 24.20
C SER A 188 19.07 -18.24 23.84
N SER A 189 19.86 -19.14 23.25
CA SER A 189 21.23 -18.85 22.80
C SER A 189 21.31 -18.33 21.36
N LYS A 190 20.24 -18.43 20.55
CA LYS A 190 20.22 -17.94 19.17
C LYS A 190 19.81 -16.44 19.14
N PRO A 191 20.43 -15.60 18.28
CA PRO A 191 20.22 -14.14 18.27
C PRO A 191 18.84 -13.69 17.76
N LEU A 192 18.14 -14.54 17.01
CA LEU A 192 16.81 -14.27 16.45
C LEU A 192 15.70 -14.96 17.26
N SER A 193 14.58 -14.27 17.41
CA SER A 193 13.36 -14.84 17.99
C SER A 193 12.65 -15.72 16.96
N PRO A 194 11.89 -16.74 17.39
CA PRO A 194 10.95 -17.43 16.51
C PRO A 194 10.04 -16.45 15.77
N VAL A 195 9.85 -16.67 14.47
CA VAL A 195 8.86 -15.95 13.62
C VAL A 195 7.47 -16.59 13.68
N TYR A 196 7.19 -17.38 14.71
CA TYR A 196 5.94 -18.08 14.97
C TYR A 196 5.67 -18.10 16.48
N PHE A 197 4.43 -18.41 16.86
CA PHE A 197 4.05 -18.65 18.25
C PHE A 197 4.18 -20.13 18.58
N VAL A 198 4.41 -20.43 19.85
CA VAL A 198 4.35 -21.80 20.35
C VAL A 198 3.33 -21.87 21.48
N LYS A 199 2.43 -22.84 21.41
CA LYS A 199 1.43 -23.16 22.43
C LYS A 199 1.46 -24.65 22.72
N VAL A 200 0.89 -25.06 23.85
CA VAL A 200 0.85 -26.48 24.25
C VAL A 200 -0.58 -26.98 24.38
N TYR A 201 -0.76 -28.25 24.08
CA TYR A 201 -2.01 -28.97 24.28
C TYR A 201 -1.78 -30.22 25.13
N SER A 202 -2.86 -30.71 25.73
CA SER A 202 -2.87 -31.94 26.53
C SER A 202 -3.88 -32.93 25.95
N GLY A 203 -3.65 -34.23 26.15
CA GLY A 203 -4.54 -35.27 25.66
C GLY A 203 -4.27 -35.67 24.20
N ASP A 204 -5.29 -36.20 23.54
CA ASP A 204 -5.19 -36.71 22.17
C ASP A 204 -5.05 -35.57 21.14
N VAL A 205 -4.09 -35.69 20.23
CA VAL A 205 -3.77 -34.65 19.25
C VAL A 205 -4.88 -34.45 18.22
N TYR A 206 -5.61 -35.49 17.83
CA TYR A 206 -6.68 -35.39 16.84
C TYR A 206 -7.89 -34.67 17.42
N GLU A 207 -8.24 -34.97 18.68
CA GLU A 207 -9.29 -34.26 19.40
C GLU A 207 -8.91 -32.80 19.68
N ALA A 208 -7.65 -32.54 19.99
CA ALA A 208 -7.16 -31.18 20.16
C ALA A 208 -7.16 -30.40 18.83
N PHE A 209 -6.69 -31.03 17.75
CA PHE A 209 -6.72 -30.48 16.39
C PHE A 209 -8.14 -30.12 15.95
N LYS A 210 -9.14 -30.97 16.20
CA LYS A 210 -10.54 -30.65 15.89
C LYS A 210 -11.06 -29.42 16.65
N LYS A 211 -10.65 -29.24 17.91
CA LYS A 211 -11.10 -28.12 18.77
C LYS A 211 -10.30 -26.83 18.57
N GLY A 212 -9.12 -26.91 17.95
CA GLY A 212 -8.28 -25.78 17.59
C GLY A 212 -7.70 -25.04 18.80
N ASP A 213 -7.34 -23.76 18.60
CA ASP A 213 -6.64 -22.94 19.59
C ASP A 213 -7.33 -22.87 20.97
N SER A 214 -8.65 -23.10 21.02
CA SER A 214 -9.46 -23.02 22.25
C SER A 214 -9.05 -24.01 23.35
N VAL A 215 -8.38 -25.11 22.99
CA VAL A 215 -7.88 -26.11 23.96
C VAL A 215 -6.38 -26.00 24.23
N ALA A 216 -5.71 -25.08 23.55
CA ALA A 216 -4.29 -24.84 23.76
C ALA A 216 -4.08 -23.79 24.84
N ARG A 217 -2.95 -23.89 25.54
CA ARG A 217 -2.51 -22.88 26.52
C ARG A 217 -1.14 -22.33 26.17
N GLU A 218 -0.86 -21.13 26.65
CA GLU A 218 0.50 -20.59 26.60
C GLU A 218 1.43 -21.47 27.45
N TRP A 219 2.61 -21.80 26.93
CA TRP A 219 3.61 -22.60 27.65
C TRP A 219 4.67 -21.77 28.35
N CYS A 220 4.77 -20.49 28.00
CA CYS A 220 5.92 -19.65 28.31
C CYS A 220 6.25 -19.67 29.81
N PRO A 221 7.50 -19.95 30.22
CA PRO A 221 7.90 -20.00 31.63
C PRO A 221 7.95 -18.62 32.32
N GLY A 222 7.63 -17.56 31.58
CA GLY A 222 7.76 -16.16 31.96
C GLY A 222 8.24 -15.36 30.74
N HIS A 223 7.51 -14.30 30.40
CA HIS A 223 7.84 -13.53 29.20
C HIS A 223 9.15 -12.76 29.38
N VAL A 224 10.10 -13.00 28.46
CA VAL A 224 11.36 -12.26 28.33
C VAL A 224 11.44 -11.67 26.94
N TYR A 225 11.10 -10.39 26.80
CA TYR A 225 10.98 -9.68 25.52
C TYR A 225 12.32 -9.19 24.98
N THR A 226 13.27 -10.10 24.74
CA THR A 226 14.58 -9.76 24.14
C THR A 226 14.74 -10.32 22.73
N GLY A 227 13.76 -11.07 22.25
CA GLY A 227 13.78 -11.71 20.95
C GLY A 227 13.53 -10.72 19.82
N LYS A 228 14.37 -10.75 18.78
CA LYS A 228 14.22 -9.93 17.57
C LYS A 228 13.64 -10.78 16.45
N ALA A 229 12.46 -10.40 15.95
CA ALA A 229 11.82 -11.02 14.78
C ALA A 229 11.47 -9.92 13.76
N TYR A 230 12.10 -9.96 12.58
CA TYR A 230 11.91 -8.98 11.51
C TYR A 230 10.69 -9.29 10.64
N THR A 231 9.50 -9.39 11.25
CA THR A 231 8.25 -9.77 10.56
C THR A 231 7.28 -8.59 10.48
N ALA A 232 6.39 -8.60 9.48
CA ALA A 232 5.37 -7.55 9.31
C ALA A 232 4.47 -7.39 10.55
N SER A 233 4.08 -8.48 11.21
CA SER A 233 3.21 -8.43 12.41
C SER A 233 3.88 -7.90 13.69
N ARG A 234 5.20 -7.72 13.67
CA ARG A 234 5.99 -7.10 14.74
C ARG A 234 6.43 -5.68 14.36
N MET A 235 6.12 -5.23 13.15
CA MET A 235 6.48 -3.90 12.68
C MET A 235 5.70 -2.86 13.48
N LYS A 236 6.40 -1.87 14.01
CA LYS A 236 5.80 -0.65 14.58
C LYS A 236 5.59 0.39 13.49
N GLN A 237 6.61 0.59 12.66
CA GLN A 237 6.60 1.59 11.61
C GLN A 237 7.57 1.19 10.50
N HIS A 238 7.24 1.54 9.27
CA HIS A 238 8.13 1.35 8.14
C HIS A 238 9.06 2.53 7.95
N MET A 239 10.15 2.27 7.24
CA MET A 239 11.13 3.24 6.83
C MET A 239 10.53 4.25 5.87
N THR A 240 10.85 5.52 6.08
CA THR A 240 10.58 6.60 5.13
C THR A 240 11.82 7.48 5.05
N CYS A 241 11.77 8.55 4.26
CA CYS A 241 12.81 9.58 4.31
C CYS A 241 12.87 10.31 5.67
N GLN A 242 11.88 10.13 6.54
CA GLN A 242 11.75 10.81 7.84
C GLN A 242 12.01 9.88 9.04
N GLN A 243 11.92 8.56 8.84
CA GLN A 243 12.02 7.61 9.94
C GLN A 243 12.64 6.28 9.49
N LYS A 244 13.25 5.56 10.44
CA LYS A 244 13.77 4.20 10.24
C LYS A 244 12.66 3.16 10.45
N ASN A 245 12.87 1.95 9.96
CA ASN A 245 12.07 0.79 10.36
C ASN A 245 12.22 0.56 11.87
N GLU A 246 11.11 0.32 12.57
CA GLU A 246 11.12 -0.15 13.95
C GLU A 246 10.19 -1.35 14.12
N TRP A 247 10.62 -2.29 14.95
CA TRP A 247 9.87 -3.48 15.34
C TRP A 247 9.76 -3.57 16.86
N TYR A 248 8.68 -4.16 17.33
CA TYR A 248 8.50 -4.53 18.73
C TYR A 248 9.31 -5.79 19.07
N TYR A 249 9.86 -5.83 20.28
CA TYR A 249 10.46 -7.06 20.78
C TYR A 249 9.42 -8.16 20.98
N SER A 250 9.85 -9.40 20.78
CA SER A 250 9.08 -10.61 21.05
C SER A 250 9.68 -11.41 22.19
N CYS A 251 8.85 -12.20 22.86
CA CYS A 251 9.29 -13.11 23.90
C CYS A 251 10.21 -14.16 23.27
N LYS A 252 11.45 -14.26 23.75
CA LYS A 252 12.45 -15.20 23.23
C LYS A 252 12.05 -16.68 23.35
N TRP A 253 11.03 -16.98 24.16
CA TRP A 253 10.55 -18.34 24.41
C TRP A 253 9.37 -18.70 23.50
N CYS A 254 8.31 -17.90 23.53
CA CYS A 254 7.04 -18.26 22.87
C CYS A 254 6.72 -17.42 21.63
N GLY A 255 7.57 -16.46 21.26
CA GLY A 255 7.35 -15.57 20.11
C GLY A 255 6.27 -14.50 20.32
N LYS A 256 5.64 -14.43 21.50
CA LYS A 256 4.64 -13.41 21.85
C LYS A 256 5.21 -12.01 21.71
N CYS A 257 4.58 -11.16 20.91
CA CYS A 257 5.00 -9.78 20.72
C CYS A 257 4.58 -8.91 21.91
N GLU A 258 5.43 -8.00 22.36
CA GLU A 258 5.15 -7.12 23.50
C GLU A 258 4.22 -5.95 23.15
N TYR A 259 4.25 -5.48 21.90
CA TYR A 259 3.54 -4.28 21.43
C TYR A 259 3.78 -3.01 22.28
N ASN A 260 4.92 -2.95 22.98
CA ASN A 260 5.31 -1.80 23.80
C ASN A 260 6.04 -0.74 22.96
N PRO A 261 5.47 0.45 22.71
CA PRO A 261 6.08 1.48 21.85
C PRO A 261 7.40 2.04 22.37
N ASN A 262 7.68 1.86 23.66
CA ASN A 262 8.92 2.27 24.32
C ASN A 262 9.99 1.16 24.33
N HIS A 263 9.64 -0.05 23.89
CA HIS A 263 10.56 -1.18 23.81
C HIS A 263 10.58 -1.75 22.40
N THR A 264 11.38 -1.11 21.56
CA THR A 264 11.53 -1.44 20.15
C THR A 264 12.98 -1.61 19.78
N PHE A 265 13.21 -2.30 18.67
CA PHE A 265 14.50 -2.34 18.01
C PHE A 265 14.35 -1.83 16.58
N SER A 266 15.43 -1.27 16.07
CA SER A 266 15.50 -0.78 14.70
C SER A 266 16.67 -1.41 13.99
N TYR A 267 16.48 -1.68 12.71
CA TYR A 267 17.57 -1.90 11.78
C TYR A 267 17.90 -0.57 11.12
N GLY A 268 19.16 -0.15 11.19
CA GLY A 268 19.64 1.00 10.42
C GLY A 268 20.05 0.53 9.04
N VAL A 269 19.39 0.99 7.97
CA VAL A 269 20.13 1.15 6.72
C VAL A 269 21.14 2.27 6.93
N GLY A 270 22.25 2.20 6.20
CA GLY A 270 23.20 3.31 6.13
C GLY A 270 22.49 4.62 5.79
N LYS A 271 23.15 5.74 6.13
CA LYS A 271 22.69 7.14 6.02
C LYS A 271 22.32 7.59 4.57
N SER A 272 21.43 6.89 3.88
CA SER A 272 20.87 7.32 2.61
C SER A 272 19.41 7.71 2.81
N PRO A 273 19.02 8.95 2.49
CA PRO A 273 17.61 9.33 2.52
C PRO A 273 16.86 8.52 1.47
N VAL A 274 15.97 7.64 1.93
CA VAL A 274 15.13 6.83 1.05
C VAL A 274 13.90 7.67 0.71
N HIS A 275 13.88 8.30 -0.46
CA HIS A 275 12.71 9.05 -0.97
C HIS A 275 11.92 8.21 -1.97
N ASP A 276 10.58 8.33 -1.91
CA ASP A 276 9.67 7.65 -2.82
C ASP A 276 8.91 8.67 -3.68
N PHE A 277 9.45 8.92 -4.87
CA PHE A 277 8.95 9.90 -5.84
C PHE A 277 7.71 9.39 -6.58
N ALA A 278 6.59 9.32 -5.87
CA ALA A 278 5.32 8.84 -6.40
C ALA A 278 4.15 9.80 -6.15
N ARG A 279 4.42 11.04 -5.72
CA ARG A 279 3.40 12.07 -5.55
C ARG A 279 3.35 12.98 -6.78
N PHE A 280 2.16 13.06 -7.40
CA PHE A 280 1.84 13.92 -8.55
C PHE A 280 1.45 15.33 -8.11
N ASP A 281 2.33 15.96 -7.36
CA ASP A 281 2.08 17.28 -6.81
C ASP A 281 2.26 18.35 -7.90
N ILE A 282 1.17 19.00 -8.29
CA ILE A 282 1.15 20.02 -9.35
C ILE A 282 1.23 21.46 -8.82
N SER A 283 1.69 21.66 -7.58
CA SER A 283 1.97 22.98 -7.01
C SER A 283 3.06 23.74 -7.79
N ASP A 284 3.10 25.06 -7.58
CA ASP A 284 4.05 25.95 -8.25
C ASP A 284 5.50 25.59 -7.89
N LYS A 285 5.74 25.13 -6.67
CA LYS A 285 7.05 24.65 -6.19
C LYS A 285 7.63 23.54 -7.07
N ASN A 286 6.77 22.67 -7.60
CA ASN A 286 7.17 21.51 -8.38
C ASN A 286 7.12 21.77 -9.90
N PHE A 287 6.69 22.96 -10.33
CA PHE A 287 6.63 23.29 -11.75
C PHE A 287 8.03 23.30 -12.38
N ALA A 288 8.20 22.47 -13.41
CA ALA A 288 9.45 22.36 -14.17
C ALA A 288 9.46 23.26 -15.41
N GLY A 289 8.31 23.41 -16.07
CA GLY A 289 8.17 24.20 -17.29
C GLY A 289 7.10 23.66 -18.22
N THR A 290 7.18 24.04 -19.49
CA THR A 290 6.26 23.59 -20.55
C THR A 290 7.01 22.73 -21.55
N ASN A 291 6.49 21.55 -21.87
CA ASN A 291 7.08 20.68 -22.89
C ASN A 291 6.82 21.19 -24.32
N LYS A 292 7.34 20.48 -25.32
CA LYS A 292 7.18 20.84 -26.75
C LYS A 292 5.74 20.80 -27.23
N GLN A 293 4.86 20.10 -26.52
CA GLN A 293 3.43 19.96 -26.81
C GLN A 293 2.58 21.06 -26.15
N GLY A 294 3.18 21.96 -25.37
CA GLY A 294 2.45 23.01 -24.64
C GLY A 294 1.83 22.53 -23.32
N GLU A 295 2.20 21.35 -22.84
CA GLU A 295 1.72 20.77 -21.59
C GLU A 295 2.58 21.25 -20.42
N LYS A 296 1.94 21.47 -19.26
CA LYS A 296 2.66 21.83 -18.03
C LYS A 296 3.36 20.57 -17.49
N VAL A 297 4.61 20.71 -17.11
CA VAL A 297 5.46 19.62 -16.58
C VAL A 297 5.83 19.94 -15.14
N TYR A 298 5.77 18.92 -14.28
CA TYR A 298 6.07 19.00 -12.86
C TYR A 298 7.08 17.92 -12.48
N TYR A 299 7.93 18.21 -11.50
CA TYR A 299 8.80 17.22 -10.88
C TYR A 299 7.99 16.31 -9.96
N LEU A 300 8.34 15.03 -9.93
CA LEU A 300 7.77 14.11 -8.95
C LEU A 300 8.27 14.45 -7.55
N SER A 301 7.37 14.33 -6.57
CA SER A 301 7.64 14.61 -5.17
C SER A 301 7.67 13.34 -4.33
N CYS A 302 8.56 13.33 -3.34
CA CYS A 302 8.60 12.32 -2.30
C CYS A 302 7.27 12.37 -1.54
N ARG A 303 6.60 11.23 -1.43
CA ARG A 303 5.26 11.18 -0.84
C ARG A 303 5.20 11.53 0.65
N TRP A 304 6.29 11.39 1.40
CA TRP A 304 6.31 11.67 2.85
C TRP A 304 6.81 13.07 3.18
N CYS A 305 7.97 13.49 2.65
CA CYS A 305 8.53 14.80 2.98
C CYS A 305 8.19 15.89 1.96
N GLY A 306 7.61 15.55 0.80
CA GLY A 306 7.27 16.52 -0.24
C GLY A 306 8.47 17.18 -0.93
N ILE A 307 9.70 16.67 -0.75
CA ILE A 307 10.84 17.10 -1.55
C ILE A 307 10.65 16.61 -2.99
N ASN A 308 10.84 17.48 -3.97
CA ASN A 308 10.80 17.04 -5.36
C ASN A 308 12.14 16.48 -5.82
N LYS A 309 12.13 15.77 -6.95
CA LYS A 309 13.32 15.09 -7.48
C LYS A 309 14.49 16.02 -7.77
N ARG A 310 14.23 17.25 -8.25
CA ARG A 310 15.27 18.25 -8.49
C ARG A 310 15.94 18.64 -7.17
N ASP A 311 15.14 18.96 -6.17
CA ASP A 311 15.63 19.45 -4.88
C ASP A 311 16.34 18.32 -4.10
N SER A 312 15.84 17.09 -4.19
CA SER A 312 16.51 15.89 -3.68
C SER A 312 17.88 15.67 -4.32
N ASP A 313 17.97 15.76 -5.65
CA ASP A 313 19.24 15.62 -6.38
C ASP A 313 20.31 16.65 -5.97
N LEU A 314 19.88 17.78 -5.43
CA LEU A 314 20.77 18.86 -4.97
C LEU A 314 21.06 18.81 -3.47
N SER A 315 20.15 18.28 -2.66
CA SER A 315 20.24 18.33 -1.19
C SER A 315 20.69 17.01 -0.55
N ASP A 316 20.29 15.87 -1.11
CA ASP A 316 20.62 14.55 -0.54
C ASP A 316 22.07 14.15 -0.83
N PHE A 317 22.66 14.70 -1.91
CA PHE A 317 24.06 14.47 -2.23
C PHE A 317 24.97 15.31 -1.33
N THR A 318 25.03 14.95 -0.05
CA THR A 318 25.89 15.61 0.94
C THR A 318 27.36 15.18 0.80
N TYR A 319 28.29 15.94 1.40
CA TYR A 319 29.70 15.55 1.43
C TYR A 319 29.93 14.19 2.10
N GLU A 320 29.21 13.90 3.20
CA GLU A 320 29.24 12.59 3.86
C GLU A 320 28.81 11.46 2.90
N TYR A 321 27.72 11.67 2.15
CA TYR A 321 27.21 10.71 1.19
C TYR A 321 28.16 10.52 0.00
N PHE A 322 28.76 11.60 -0.50
CA PHE A 322 29.80 11.55 -1.53
C PHE A 322 31.00 10.70 -1.10
N ARG A 323 31.51 10.91 0.11
CA ARG A 323 32.62 10.10 0.66
C ARG A 323 32.25 8.63 0.81
N TYR A 324 31.05 8.36 1.31
CA TYR A 324 30.56 6.99 1.48
C TYR A 324 30.53 6.23 0.15
N ASN A 325 29.95 6.81 -0.91
CA ASN A 325 29.82 6.15 -2.21
C ASN A 325 31.14 5.99 -2.97
N THR A 326 32.11 6.85 -2.70
CA THR A 326 33.40 6.85 -3.41
C THR A 326 34.50 6.14 -2.63
N GLY A 327 34.26 5.79 -1.36
CA GLY A 327 35.29 5.25 -0.46
C GLY A 327 36.39 6.25 -0.12
N HIS A 328 36.21 7.54 -0.41
CA HIS A 328 37.21 8.56 -0.16
C HIS A 328 37.33 8.90 1.33
N LYS A 329 38.58 9.02 1.81
CA LYS A 329 38.88 9.62 3.12
C LYS A 329 38.53 11.10 3.10
N ASP A 330 38.34 11.68 4.28
CA ASP A 330 38.13 13.13 4.39
C ASP A 330 39.44 13.89 4.11
N THR A 331 39.59 14.41 2.90
CA THR A 331 40.76 15.19 2.46
C THR A 331 40.33 16.48 1.75
N PRO A 332 41.20 17.50 1.67
CA PRO A 332 40.92 18.72 0.90
C PRO A 332 40.57 18.45 -0.56
N GLU A 333 41.21 17.47 -1.19
CA GLU A 333 40.96 17.06 -2.58
C GLU A 333 39.56 16.45 -2.74
N ALA A 334 39.14 15.61 -1.80
CA ALA A 334 37.79 15.05 -1.79
C ALA A 334 36.72 16.15 -1.63
N ARG A 335 36.98 17.16 -0.78
CA ARG A 335 36.09 18.33 -0.64
C ARG A 335 36.03 19.17 -1.92
N ALA A 336 37.16 19.37 -2.58
CA ALA A 336 37.22 20.08 -3.86
C ALA A 336 36.44 19.34 -4.95
N ALA A 337 36.64 18.02 -5.07
CA ALA A 337 35.90 17.18 -6.02
C ALA A 337 34.39 17.21 -5.77
N TYR A 338 33.96 17.12 -4.51
CA TYR A 338 32.56 17.27 -4.12
C TYR A 338 32.00 18.62 -4.55
N ASN A 339 32.69 19.73 -4.24
CA ASN A 339 32.24 21.06 -4.61
C ASN A 339 32.13 21.23 -6.13
N MET A 340 33.10 20.72 -6.90
CA MET A 340 33.06 20.72 -8.36
C MET A 340 31.85 19.92 -8.89
N TYR A 341 31.59 18.74 -8.33
CA TYR A 341 30.43 17.92 -8.68
C TYR A 341 29.12 18.66 -8.41
N MET A 342 28.99 19.28 -7.23
CA MET A 342 27.79 20.03 -6.85
C MET A 342 27.55 21.25 -7.74
N GLU A 343 28.61 21.98 -8.10
CA GLU A 343 28.48 23.10 -9.04
C GLU A 343 28.06 22.65 -10.44
N GLN A 344 28.58 21.52 -10.92
CA GLN A 344 28.12 20.93 -12.19
C GLN A 344 26.65 20.51 -12.11
N LYS A 345 26.24 19.82 -11.04
CA LYS A 345 24.84 19.40 -10.82
C LYS A 345 23.87 20.59 -10.78
N LYS A 346 24.23 21.66 -10.08
CA LYS A 346 23.44 22.90 -10.07
C LYS A 346 23.30 23.50 -11.48
N LYS A 347 24.35 23.44 -12.31
CA LYS A 347 24.28 23.90 -13.71
C LYS A 347 23.38 23.02 -14.57
N ASP A 348 23.44 21.69 -14.40
CA ASP A 348 22.61 20.75 -15.16
C ASP A 348 21.10 20.93 -14.91
N TRP A 349 20.73 21.45 -13.74
CA TRP A 349 19.35 21.79 -13.37
C TRP A 349 18.90 23.21 -13.75
N LYS A 350 19.79 24.05 -14.32
CA LYS A 350 19.40 25.33 -14.90
C LYS A 350 18.69 25.12 -16.24
N LYS A 351 17.88 26.10 -16.64
CA LYS A 351 17.19 26.09 -17.95
C LYS A 351 18.19 25.88 -19.09
N GLY A 352 17.97 24.84 -19.89
CA GLY A 352 18.89 24.40 -20.96
C GLY A 352 20.01 23.47 -20.52
N GLY A 353 20.04 23.05 -19.25
CA GLY A 353 20.92 21.98 -18.76
C GLY A 353 20.35 20.59 -19.00
N THR A 354 21.20 19.57 -19.07
CA THR A 354 20.81 18.20 -19.45
C THR A 354 19.70 17.61 -18.58
N SER A 355 19.79 17.75 -17.25
CA SER A 355 18.78 17.18 -16.33
C SER A 355 17.44 17.91 -16.46
N TYR A 356 17.48 19.24 -16.60
CA TYR A 356 16.30 20.07 -16.87
C TYR A 356 15.64 19.69 -18.20
N GLU A 357 16.41 19.56 -19.28
CA GLU A 357 15.89 19.20 -20.60
C GLU A 357 15.28 17.79 -20.62
N GLN A 358 15.91 16.83 -19.93
CA GLN A 358 15.36 15.49 -19.77
C GLN A 358 14.05 15.48 -18.98
N ALA A 359 13.94 16.31 -17.94
CA ALA A 359 12.69 16.45 -17.19
C ALA A 359 11.53 16.98 -18.05
N LEU A 360 11.82 17.80 -19.07
CA LEU A 360 10.81 18.30 -20.02
C LEU A 360 10.54 17.33 -21.20
N ASP A 361 11.31 16.26 -21.37
CA ASP A 361 11.12 15.24 -22.43
C ASP A 361 10.07 14.19 -22.02
N VAL A 362 8.91 14.66 -21.57
CA VAL A 362 7.75 13.85 -21.13
C VAL A 362 6.47 14.41 -21.75
N SER A 363 5.43 13.58 -21.87
CA SER A 363 4.11 14.02 -22.34
C SER A 363 2.98 13.24 -21.67
N THR A 364 1.76 13.75 -21.77
CA THR A 364 0.56 13.04 -21.25
C THR A 364 0.22 11.75 -21.99
N LYS A 365 0.88 11.48 -23.12
CA LYS A 365 0.68 10.28 -23.96
C LYS A 365 1.78 9.23 -23.83
N VAL A 366 2.99 9.67 -23.51
CA VAL A 366 4.17 8.80 -23.30
C VAL A 366 5.00 9.42 -22.20
N ASN A 367 5.12 8.71 -21.08
CA ASN A 367 6.00 9.07 -19.98
C ASN A 367 6.76 7.84 -19.45
N LEU A 368 8.06 7.78 -19.75
CA LEU A 368 8.98 6.78 -19.20
C LEU A 368 9.96 7.39 -18.18
N ASN A 369 9.75 8.66 -17.79
CA ASN A 369 10.65 9.40 -16.93
C ASN A 369 10.25 9.17 -15.45
N PRO A 370 11.16 8.67 -14.59
CA PRO A 370 10.87 8.46 -13.18
C PRO A 370 11.04 9.73 -12.31
N TRP A 371 11.24 10.91 -12.92
CA TRP A 371 11.56 12.16 -12.21
C TRP A 371 10.54 13.28 -12.43
N SER A 372 9.73 13.22 -13.48
CA SER A 372 8.79 14.26 -13.86
C SER A 372 7.57 13.69 -14.60
N PHE A 373 6.51 14.50 -14.68
CA PHE A 373 5.29 14.14 -15.38
C PHE A 373 4.66 15.37 -16.04
N ALA A 374 4.00 15.14 -17.18
CA ALA A 374 3.22 16.15 -17.87
C ALA A 374 1.74 16.00 -17.53
N VAL A 375 1.02 17.12 -17.56
CA VAL A 375 -0.42 17.13 -17.37
C VAL A 375 -1.12 17.94 -18.46
N PRO A 376 -2.36 17.56 -18.85
CA PRO A 376 -3.08 18.27 -19.91
C PRO A 376 -3.28 19.74 -19.59
N LYS A 377 -3.44 20.60 -20.59
CA LYS A 377 -3.77 22.00 -20.35
C LYS A 377 -5.10 22.13 -19.57
N SER A 378 -5.14 22.99 -18.56
CA SER A 378 -6.35 23.35 -17.81
C SER A 378 -6.47 24.87 -17.72
N ASN A 379 -7.64 25.37 -17.30
CA ASN A 379 -7.78 26.78 -16.95
C ASN A 379 -6.89 27.11 -15.75
N ASP A 380 -6.32 28.30 -15.77
CA ASP A 380 -5.56 28.81 -14.63
C ASP A 380 -6.53 29.25 -13.53
N VAL A 381 -6.21 28.90 -12.28
CA VAL A 381 -6.91 29.39 -11.10
C VAL A 381 -6.32 30.75 -10.74
N LYS A 382 -7.18 31.77 -10.65
CA LYS A 382 -6.81 33.16 -10.33
C LYS A 382 -7.05 33.49 -8.87
N ALA A 383 -7.96 32.75 -8.22
CA ALA A 383 -8.24 32.90 -6.81
C ALA A 383 -6.98 32.73 -5.96
N LYS A 384 -6.92 33.49 -4.85
CA LYS A 384 -5.91 33.33 -3.82
C LYS A 384 -6.06 31.95 -3.18
N ILE A 385 -4.93 31.24 -3.08
CA ILE A 385 -4.81 29.89 -2.55
C ILE A 385 -3.59 29.80 -1.63
N SER A 386 -3.67 28.98 -0.59
CA SER A 386 -2.52 28.65 0.26
C SER A 386 -1.55 27.74 -0.49
N GLU A 387 -0.23 27.88 -0.23
CA GLU A 387 0.81 27.06 -0.87
C GLU A 387 0.53 25.55 -0.73
N ASN A 388 0.17 25.12 0.48
CA ASN A 388 -0.12 23.71 0.77
C ASN A 388 -1.41 23.18 0.12
N ALA A 389 -2.28 24.07 -0.36
CA ALA A 389 -3.55 23.69 -1.01
C ALA A 389 -3.48 23.72 -2.54
N GLN A 390 -2.40 24.25 -3.13
CA GLN A 390 -2.24 24.39 -4.57
C GLN A 390 -2.45 23.08 -5.32
N ASP A 391 -1.82 21.99 -4.86
CA ASP A 391 -1.95 20.66 -5.46
C ASP A 391 -3.43 20.23 -5.59
N GLY A 392 -4.15 20.24 -4.47
CA GLY A 392 -5.56 19.85 -4.42
C GLY A 392 -6.47 20.76 -5.27
N VAL A 393 -6.27 22.08 -5.18
CA VAL A 393 -7.07 23.06 -5.94
C VAL A 393 -6.81 22.97 -7.44
N TYR A 394 -5.56 22.84 -7.87
CA TYR A 394 -5.22 22.72 -9.29
C TYR A 394 -5.73 21.40 -9.87
N TRP A 395 -5.71 20.30 -9.12
CA TRP A 395 -6.33 19.06 -9.55
C TRP A 395 -7.85 19.19 -9.65
N ALA A 396 -8.49 19.82 -8.65
CA ALA A 396 -9.92 20.11 -8.68
C ALA A 396 -10.30 20.97 -9.90
N ALA A 397 -9.50 22.00 -10.21
CA ALA A 397 -9.70 22.86 -11.37
C ALA A 397 -9.58 22.09 -12.69
N ARG A 398 -8.55 21.25 -12.84
CA ARG A 398 -8.40 20.39 -14.03
C ARG A 398 -9.55 19.39 -14.16
N ASN A 399 -10.09 18.92 -13.04
CA ASN A 399 -11.24 18.02 -13.03
C ASN A 399 -12.59 18.71 -13.24
N GLY A 400 -12.62 20.04 -13.31
CA GLY A 400 -13.81 20.83 -13.58
C GLY A 400 -14.68 21.07 -12.34
N LEU A 401 -14.09 20.99 -11.14
CA LEU A 401 -14.77 21.23 -9.87
C LEU A 401 -14.73 22.70 -9.41
N VAL A 402 -13.95 23.55 -10.10
CA VAL A 402 -13.74 24.95 -9.74
C VAL A 402 -14.59 25.85 -10.64
N ASP A 403 -15.49 26.63 -10.02
CA ASP A 403 -16.22 27.73 -10.64
C ASP A 403 -15.99 29.02 -9.84
N GLU A 404 -14.98 29.81 -10.24
CA GLU A 404 -14.61 31.07 -9.60
C GLU A 404 -15.76 32.10 -9.58
N SER A 405 -16.76 31.98 -10.47
CA SER A 405 -17.93 32.87 -10.47
C SER A 405 -18.84 32.67 -9.24
N VAL A 406 -18.69 31.53 -8.54
CA VAL A 406 -19.42 31.23 -7.30
C VAL A 406 -18.49 31.07 -6.11
N LEU A 407 -17.31 30.49 -6.31
CA LEU A 407 -16.33 30.29 -5.25
C LEU A 407 -15.60 31.61 -4.88
N GLY A 408 -15.63 32.62 -5.74
CA GLY A 408 -14.98 33.90 -5.51
C GLY A 408 -13.48 33.88 -5.85
N ASP A 409 -12.76 34.87 -5.34
CA ASP A 409 -11.35 35.14 -5.64
C ASP A 409 -10.39 34.85 -4.46
N ASP A 410 -10.88 34.31 -3.34
CA ASP A 410 -10.06 33.90 -2.19
C ASP A 410 -10.56 32.57 -1.61
N PHE A 411 -9.87 31.48 -1.95
CA PHE A 411 -10.23 30.14 -1.49
C PHE A 411 -9.75 29.83 -0.05
N THR A 412 -9.03 30.75 0.57
CA THR A 412 -8.64 30.65 1.99
C THR A 412 -9.79 31.00 2.94
N LYS A 413 -10.92 31.49 2.41
CA LYS A 413 -12.11 31.86 3.18
C LYS A 413 -12.91 30.63 3.62
N PRO A 414 -13.68 30.74 4.72
CA PRO A 414 -14.68 29.76 5.11
C PRO A 414 -15.62 29.42 3.96
N LEU A 415 -15.92 28.12 3.81
CA LEU A 415 -16.83 27.60 2.80
C LEU A 415 -18.27 27.94 3.18
N THR A 416 -19.02 28.54 2.25
CA THR A 416 -20.47 28.75 2.42
C THR A 416 -21.29 27.59 1.86
N ARG A 417 -22.54 27.46 2.30
CA ARG A 417 -23.49 26.42 1.84
C ARG A 417 -23.75 26.49 0.35
N LEU A 418 -23.78 27.70 -0.23
CA LEU A 418 -23.90 27.87 -1.67
C LEU A 418 -22.66 27.35 -2.42
N GLN A 419 -21.46 27.63 -1.90
CA GLN A 419 -20.21 27.16 -2.48
C GLN A 419 -20.06 25.65 -2.35
N ALA A 420 -20.38 25.08 -1.18
CA ALA A 420 -20.42 23.63 -0.97
C ALA A 420 -21.37 22.94 -1.96
N SER A 421 -22.55 23.52 -2.18
CA SER A 421 -23.51 23.03 -3.18
C SER A 421 -22.97 23.09 -4.61
N ALA A 422 -22.24 24.15 -4.97
CA ALA A 422 -21.64 24.26 -6.29
C ALA A 422 -20.61 23.15 -6.53
N ILE A 423 -19.73 22.90 -5.55
CA ILE A 423 -18.73 21.83 -5.60
C ILE A 423 -19.40 20.45 -5.63
N ALA A 424 -20.39 20.20 -4.78
CA ALA A 424 -21.12 18.94 -4.71
C ALA A 424 -21.90 18.64 -6.00
N VAL A 425 -22.52 19.65 -6.62
CA VAL A 425 -23.18 19.52 -7.93
C VAL A 425 -22.16 19.19 -9.00
N ALA A 426 -21.01 19.89 -9.04
CA ALA A 426 -19.95 19.60 -10.00
C ALA A 426 -19.42 18.16 -9.84
N LEU A 427 -19.22 17.70 -8.60
CA LEU A 427 -18.84 16.33 -8.27
C LEU A 427 -19.89 15.32 -8.78
N ALA A 428 -21.17 15.55 -8.48
CA ALA A 428 -22.27 14.71 -8.92
C ALA A 428 -22.39 14.64 -10.46
N GLU A 429 -22.29 15.77 -11.14
CA GLU A 429 -22.33 15.84 -12.61
C GLU A 429 -21.12 15.15 -13.25
N LYS A 430 -19.92 15.32 -12.67
CA LYS A 430 -18.69 14.70 -13.15
C LYS A 430 -18.74 13.18 -13.03
N LEU A 431 -19.13 12.67 -11.86
CA LEU A 431 -19.22 11.23 -11.62
C LEU A 431 -20.33 10.58 -12.44
N SER A 432 -21.51 11.21 -12.49
CA SER A 432 -22.66 10.68 -13.23
C SER A 432 -22.55 10.84 -14.75
N GLY A 433 -21.72 11.77 -15.24
CA GLY A 433 -21.63 12.12 -16.66
C GLY A 433 -22.89 12.80 -17.20
N LYS A 434 -23.80 13.26 -16.32
CA LYS A 434 -25.09 13.85 -16.65
C LYS A 434 -25.26 15.17 -15.91
N SER A 435 -25.92 16.15 -16.53
CA SER A 435 -26.28 17.36 -15.80
C SER A 435 -27.39 17.08 -14.79
N VAL A 436 -27.27 17.70 -13.62
CA VAL A 436 -28.28 17.68 -12.57
C VAL A 436 -29.44 18.59 -12.97
N SER A 437 -30.66 18.05 -12.86
CA SER A 437 -31.89 18.83 -13.07
C SER A 437 -32.17 19.73 -11.87
N SER A 438 -32.54 20.99 -12.11
CA SER A 438 -32.90 21.93 -11.05
C SER A 438 -34.27 21.62 -10.45
N ALA A 439 -34.40 21.80 -9.14
CA ALA A 439 -35.71 21.92 -8.48
C ALA A 439 -36.48 23.16 -8.98
N LYS A 440 -37.76 23.25 -8.61
CA LYS A 440 -38.62 24.41 -8.96
C LYS A 440 -37.99 25.70 -8.42
N SER A 441 -38.06 26.79 -9.16
CA SER A 441 -37.47 28.08 -8.76
C SER A 441 -38.00 28.65 -7.44
N LYS A 442 -39.20 28.23 -7.00
CA LYS A 442 -39.82 28.62 -5.72
C LYS A 442 -39.42 27.73 -4.53
N THR A 443 -38.47 26.81 -4.71
CA THR A 443 -38.05 25.88 -3.65
C THR A 443 -37.47 26.61 -2.44
N TYR A 444 -36.73 27.70 -2.67
CA TYR A 444 -36.13 28.50 -1.62
C TYR A 444 -36.57 29.97 -1.71
N SER A 445 -36.94 30.56 -0.58
CA SER A 445 -37.38 31.96 -0.53
C SER A 445 -36.22 32.96 -0.53
N ASP A 446 -35.04 32.53 -0.11
CA ASP A 446 -33.85 33.36 0.17
C ASP A 446 -32.75 33.24 -0.90
N THR A 447 -32.90 32.35 -1.89
CA THR A 447 -31.96 32.26 -3.02
C THR A 447 -32.62 31.75 -4.29
N LYS A 448 -32.14 32.24 -5.44
CA LYS A 448 -32.49 31.74 -6.78
C LYS A 448 -31.28 31.12 -7.49
N SER A 449 -30.19 30.88 -6.76
CA SER A 449 -28.97 30.33 -7.36
C SER A 449 -29.24 29.00 -8.04
N LYS A 450 -28.76 28.85 -9.28
CA LYS A 450 -28.87 27.59 -10.02
C LYS A 450 -28.22 26.43 -9.26
N TYR A 451 -27.16 26.66 -8.49
CA TYR A 451 -26.46 25.61 -7.74
C TYR A 451 -27.28 25.13 -6.54
N ALA A 452 -27.90 26.04 -5.80
CA ALA A 452 -28.82 25.67 -4.72
C ALA A 452 -30.01 24.85 -5.26
N LEU A 453 -30.60 25.28 -6.38
CA LEU A 453 -31.72 24.58 -7.01
C LEU A 453 -31.32 23.23 -7.62
N LYS A 454 -30.12 23.12 -8.22
CA LYS A 454 -29.57 21.85 -8.70
C LYS A 454 -29.29 20.89 -7.55
N ALA A 455 -28.63 21.36 -6.49
CA ALA A 455 -28.36 20.55 -5.30
C ALA A 455 -29.68 19.98 -4.73
N ALA A 456 -30.70 20.83 -4.58
CA ALA A 456 -32.05 20.39 -4.19
C ALA A 456 -32.65 19.34 -5.13
N GLY A 457 -32.54 19.55 -6.45
CA GLY A 457 -33.03 18.61 -7.46
C GLY A 457 -32.29 17.27 -7.49
N ALA A 458 -31.02 17.26 -7.08
CA ALA A 458 -30.22 16.04 -6.87
C ALA A 458 -30.46 15.37 -5.52
N GLY A 459 -31.20 15.99 -4.59
CA GLY A 459 -31.30 15.52 -3.21
C GLY A 459 -30.03 15.75 -2.38
N ILE A 460 -29.17 16.67 -2.83
CA ILE A 460 -27.99 17.14 -2.11
C ILE A 460 -28.44 18.32 -1.23
N TYR A 461 -28.63 18.07 0.05
CA TYR A 461 -29.25 18.96 1.01
C TYR A 461 -28.37 19.16 2.25
N GLY A 462 -27.96 20.41 2.49
CA GLY A 462 -27.20 20.82 3.68
C GLY A 462 -28.06 21.32 4.84
N GLY A 463 -29.37 21.03 4.88
CA GLY A 463 -30.25 21.43 5.99
C GLY A 463 -30.89 22.81 5.81
N ALA A 464 -31.99 22.92 5.08
CA ALA A 464 -32.83 24.12 5.06
C ALA A 464 -33.94 24.03 6.13
N LEU A 465 -34.23 25.17 6.77
CA LEU A 465 -35.34 25.33 7.71
C LEU A 465 -36.46 26.08 7.00
N GLU A 466 -37.69 25.56 7.03
CA GLU A 466 -38.89 26.31 6.62
C GLU A 466 -38.82 26.94 5.20
N GLY A 467 -38.18 26.27 4.23
CA GLY A 467 -38.07 26.76 2.85
C GLY A 467 -36.97 27.82 2.62
N LYS A 468 -36.03 27.99 3.55
CA LYS A 468 -34.83 28.84 3.41
C LYS A 468 -33.55 28.03 3.28
N PHE A 469 -32.76 28.29 2.25
CA PHE A 469 -31.51 27.60 1.95
C PHE A 469 -30.32 28.02 2.83
N ASN A 470 -30.30 29.28 3.26
CA ASN A 470 -29.19 29.96 3.93
C ASN A 470 -27.88 29.91 3.11
N PRO A 471 -27.77 30.64 1.98
CA PRO A 471 -26.64 30.51 1.06
C PRO A 471 -25.29 30.94 1.64
N ASP A 472 -25.28 31.90 2.55
CA ASP A 472 -24.06 32.49 3.12
C ASP A 472 -23.64 31.85 4.44
N GLY A 473 -24.44 30.93 4.99
CA GLY A 473 -24.08 30.16 6.17
C GLY A 473 -22.82 29.34 5.93
N THR A 474 -21.90 29.34 6.90
CA THR A 474 -20.69 28.54 6.87
C THR A 474 -21.01 27.05 6.98
N VAL A 475 -20.14 26.22 6.39
CA VAL A 475 -20.26 24.77 6.40
C VAL A 475 -19.20 24.18 7.32
N ASP A 476 -19.64 23.37 8.27
CA ASP A 476 -18.77 22.57 9.12
C ASP A 476 -18.36 21.25 8.44
N ARG A 477 -17.49 20.49 9.10
CA ARG A 477 -16.89 19.27 8.58
C ARG A 477 -17.92 18.17 8.34
N GLU A 478 -18.87 17.97 9.26
CA GLU A 478 -19.93 16.96 9.13
C GLU A 478 -20.96 17.31 8.04
N GLN A 479 -21.27 18.61 7.88
CA GLN A 479 -22.09 19.11 6.79
C GLN A 479 -21.40 18.90 5.45
N LEU A 480 -20.10 19.19 5.32
CA LEU A 480 -19.36 18.95 4.07
C LEU A 480 -19.35 17.46 3.71
N ALA A 481 -19.09 16.59 4.69
CA ALA A 481 -19.16 15.14 4.49
C ALA A 481 -20.53 14.73 3.95
N THR A 482 -21.60 15.34 4.46
CA THR A 482 -22.98 15.10 4.00
C THR A 482 -23.23 15.60 2.58
N PHE A 483 -22.78 16.80 2.22
CA PHE A 483 -22.89 17.33 0.84
C PHE A 483 -22.24 16.37 -0.17
N PHE A 484 -21.03 15.90 0.12
CA PHE A 484 -20.29 15.05 -0.81
C PHE A 484 -20.80 13.61 -0.80
N TYR A 485 -21.17 13.05 0.37
CA TYR A 485 -21.85 11.76 0.45
C TYR A 485 -23.10 11.73 -0.43
N GLN A 486 -23.95 12.76 -0.34
CA GLN A 486 -25.16 12.84 -1.17
C GLN A 486 -24.85 13.02 -2.65
N ALA A 487 -23.79 13.74 -3.02
CA ALA A 487 -23.32 13.83 -4.40
C ALA A 487 -22.87 12.46 -4.95
N LEU A 488 -22.18 11.67 -4.13
CA LEU A 488 -21.80 10.29 -4.45
C LEU A 488 -23.04 9.39 -4.59
N MET A 489 -24.02 9.49 -3.67
CA MET A 489 -25.27 8.72 -3.76
C MET A 489 -26.10 9.11 -4.99
N TYR A 490 -26.10 10.39 -5.38
CA TYR A 490 -26.70 10.82 -6.65
C TYR A 490 -26.02 10.14 -7.83
N ALA A 491 -24.68 10.08 -7.85
CA ALA A 491 -23.93 9.42 -8.91
C ALA A 491 -24.23 7.92 -8.99
N LYS A 492 -24.29 7.22 -7.84
CA LYS A 492 -24.71 5.81 -7.73
C LYS A 492 -26.11 5.56 -8.31
N LYS A 493 -27.05 6.50 -8.10
CA LYS A 493 -28.42 6.39 -8.61
C LYS A 493 -28.52 6.64 -10.12
N ASN A 494 -27.67 7.50 -10.67
CA ASN A 494 -27.82 8.03 -12.04
C ASN A 494 -26.82 7.47 -13.06
N LYS A 495 -25.85 6.66 -12.61
CA LYS A 495 -24.86 5.92 -13.42
C LYS A 495 -24.62 4.56 -12.77
N ASN A 496 -24.05 3.60 -13.50
CA ASN A 496 -23.60 2.31 -12.95
C ASN A 496 -22.32 2.45 -12.09
N VAL A 497 -22.27 3.47 -11.22
CA VAL A 497 -21.23 3.61 -10.19
C VAL A 497 -21.66 2.79 -8.99
N ARG A 498 -20.74 2.00 -8.44
CA ARG A 498 -20.95 1.21 -7.23
C ARG A 498 -19.87 1.55 -6.22
N TYR A 499 -20.22 1.50 -4.95
CA TYR A 499 -19.29 1.73 -3.85
C TYR A 499 -19.20 0.45 -3.04
N SER A 500 -17.99 0.09 -2.66
CA SER A 500 -17.71 -1.12 -1.89
C SER A 500 -18.38 -1.08 -0.52
N PRO A 501 -18.87 -2.22 -0.01
CA PRO A 501 -19.26 -2.32 1.40
C PRO A 501 -18.10 -1.90 2.30
N TYR A 502 -18.39 -1.17 3.37
CA TYR A 502 -17.39 -0.61 4.27
C TYR A 502 -17.77 -0.84 5.72
N GLU A 503 -16.76 -0.85 6.59
CA GLU A 503 -16.94 -0.84 8.04
C GLU A 503 -16.73 0.59 8.57
N SER A 504 -17.62 1.02 9.46
CA SER A 504 -17.48 2.33 10.11
C SER A 504 -16.23 2.35 10.99
N ARG A 505 -15.42 3.40 10.83
CA ARG A 505 -14.20 3.63 11.63
C ARG A 505 -14.42 4.65 12.75
N LEU A 506 -15.66 5.11 12.95
CA LEU A 506 -15.94 6.23 13.86
C LEU A 506 -15.60 5.93 15.33
N SER A 507 -15.58 4.65 15.72
CA SER A 507 -15.19 4.23 17.08
C SER A 507 -13.75 4.59 17.46
N ARG A 508 -12.88 4.92 16.48
CA ARG A 508 -11.52 5.42 16.77
C ARG A 508 -11.51 6.87 17.24
N TYR A 509 -12.57 7.61 17.00
CA TYR A 509 -12.68 9.02 17.31
C TYR A 509 -13.30 9.23 18.68
N SER A 510 -12.53 9.90 19.55
CA SER A 510 -12.95 10.28 20.90
C SER A 510 -14.12 11.27 20.92
N ASP A 511 -14.36 11.98 19.82
CA ASP A 511 -15.42 12.95 19.61
C ASP A 511 -16.53 12.45 18.67
N SER A 512 -16.60 11.13 18.43
CA SER A 512 -17.62 10.53 17.55
C SER A 512 -19.06 10.72 18.05
N GLU A 513 -19.27 10.90 19.35
CA GLU A 513 -20.58 11.20 19.94
C GLU A 513 -21.08 12.61 19.59
N SER A 514 -20.17 13.54 19.26
CA SER A 514 -20.52 14.90 18.83
C SER A 514 -20.99 14.97 17.37
N ILE A 515 -20.87 13.87 16.61
CA ILE A 515 -21.38 13.80 15.24
C ILE A 515 -22.90 13.74 15.32
N SER A 516 -23.57 14.68 14.65
CA SER A 516 -25.02 14.75 14.59
C SER A 516 -25.62 13.47 13.99
N ASP A 517 -26.77 13.02 14.51
CA ASP A 517 -27.43 11.78 14.05
C ASP A 517 -27.68 11.75 12.53
N TRP A 518 -28.02 12.90 11.95
CA TRP A 518 -28.25 13.04 10.50
C TRP A 518 -26.97 12.95 9.66
N ALA A 519 -25.80 13.18 10.25
CA ALA A 519 -24.50 13.17 9.58
C ALA A 519 -23.74 11.84 9.75
N LYS A 520 -24.11 11.01 10.74
CA LYS A 520 -23.37 9.79 11.12
C LYS A 520 -23.06 8.87 9.93
N GLU A 521 -24.04 8.61 9.07
CA GLU A 521 -23.83 7.76 7.89
C GLU A 521 -22.86 8.39 6.89
N ALA A 522 -23.04 9.67 6.58
CA ALA A 522 -22.18 10.39 5.66
C ALA A 522 -20.73 10.48 6.17
N VAL A 523 -20.55 10.78 7.46
CA VAL A 523 -19.23 10.85 8.08
C VAL A 523 -18.59 9.46 8.13
N ALA A 524 -19.34 8.41 8.48
CA ALA A 524 -18.84 7.04 8.46
C ALA A 524 -18.40 6.61 7.05
N PHE A 525 -19.20 6.90 6.03
CA PHE A 525 -18.87 6.60 4.63
C PHE A 525 -17.60 7.34 4.19
N MET A 526 -17.58 8.66 4.36
CA MET A 526 -16.50 9.50 3.85
C MET A 526 -15.17 9.22 4.58
N ASP A 527 -15.21 8.85 5.87
CA ASP A 527 -14.02 8.44 6.64
C ASP A 527 -13.53 7.02 6.31
N ALA A 528 -14.44 6.06 6.17
CA ALA A 528 -14.08 4.70 5.79
C ALA A 528 -13.42 4.64 4.41
N PHE A 529 -13.88 5.49 3.49
CA PHE A 529 -13.29 5.67 2.16
C PHE A 529 -12.07 6.59 2.15
N GLY A 530 -11.61 7.10 3.30
CA GLY A 530 -10.42 7.98 3.36
C GLY A 530 -10.57 9.30 2.58
N LEU A 531 -11.80 9.71 2.28
CA LEU A 531 -12.10 10.95 1.54
C LEU A 531 -12.07 12.15 2.48
N ILE A 532 -12.57 11.98 3.70
CA ILE A 532 -12.42 12.93 4.81
C ILE A 532 -11.88 12.17 6.02
N GLU A 533 -10.61 12.37 6.35
CA GLU A 533 -10.01 11.78 7.54
C GLU A 533 -10.13 12.76 8.71
N GLY A 534 -10.21 12.26 9.93
CA GLY A 534 -10.10 13.12 11.13
C GLY A 534 -8.76 13.87 11.18
N GLU A 535 -8.77 15.04 11.84
CA GLU A 535 -7.58 15.90 12.01
C GLU A 535 -6.40 15.15 12.66
N THR A 536 -6.72 14.18 13.52
CA THR A 536 -5.73 13.26 14.08
C THR A 536 -6.22 11.82 13.99
N SER A 537 -5.39 10.85 14.38
CA SER A 537 -5.79 9.44 14.47
C SER A 537 -6.93 9.18 15.46
N THR A 538 -7.25 10.12 16.35
CA THR A 538 -8.24 9.96 17.45
C THR A 538 -9.26 11.10 17.58
N LYS A 539 -9.22 12.11 16.70
CA LYS A 539 -10.20 13.21 16.67
C LYS A 539 -10.68 13.52 15.26
N PHE A 540 -12.00 13.65 15.09
CA PHE A 540 -12.62 13.97 13.81
C PHE A 540 -12.88 15.48 13.63
N LEU A 541 -13.32 16.18 14.68
CA LEU A 541 -13.75 17.58 14.70
C LEU A 541 -14.98 17.88 13.81
N PRO A 542 -16.17 17.34 14.15
CA PRO A 542 -17.37 17.45 13.28
C PRO A 542 -17.82 18.90 13.04
N GLU A 543 -17.71 19.78 14.04
CA GLU A 543 -18.16 21.18 13.98
C GLU A 543 -17.09 22.15 13.42
N GLU A 544 -15.93 21.65 13.00
CA GLU A 544 -14.87 22.49 12.44
C GLU A 544 -15.30 23.12 11.11
N THR A 545 -15.19 24.44 11.00
CA THR A 545 -15.45 25.15 9.75
C THR A 545 -14.32 24.92 8.76
N LEU A 546 -14.65 24.48 7.55
CA LEU A 546 -13.68 24.24 6.48
C LEU A 546 -13.57 25.42 5.51
N THR A 547 -12.41 25.55 4.86
CA THR A 547 -12.18 26.53 3.79
C THR A 547 -12.58 25.99 2.43
N ILE A 548 -12.71 26.87 1.44
CA ILE A 548 -13.02 26.50 0.05
C ILE A 548 -11.92 25.60 -0.53
N GLU A 549 -10.65 25.90 -0.26
CA GLU A 549 -9.52 25.11 -0.75
C GLU A 549 -9.47 23.70 -0.16
N GLN A 550 -9.83 23.53 1.12
CA GLN A 550 -9.98 22.20 1.74
C GLN A 550 -11.13 21.41 1.09
N ALA A 551 -12.27 22.06 0.86
CA ALA A 551 -13.42 21.42 0.23
C ALA A 551 -13.14 20.96 -1.21
N LEU A 552 -12.39 21.75 -1.99
CA LEU A 552 -11.96 21.38 -3.34
C LEU A 552 -11.03 20.17 -3.35
N ALA A 553 -10.09 20.09 -2.40
CA ALA A 553 -9.21 18.94 -2.26
C ALA A 553 -10.00 17.66 -1.92
N ILE A 554 -10.93 17.73 -0.96
CA ILE A 554 -11.80 16.61 -0.59
C ILE A 554 -12.70 16.20 -1.76
N ALA A 555 -13.28 17.15 -2.49
CA ALA A 555 -14.12 16.86 -3.66
C ALA A 555 -13.32 16.20 -4.79
N ASN A 556 -12.08 16.65 -5.01
CA ASN A 556 -11.18 16.03 -5.99
C ASN A 556 -10.86 14.58 -5.61
N ASN A 557 -10.55 14.32 -4.35
CA ASN A 557 -10.32 12.96 -3.85
C ASN A 557 -11.58 12.08 -4.00
N SER A 558 -12.76 12.67 -3.78
CA SER A 558 -14.05 11.99 -3.91
C SER A 558 -14.39 11.54 -5.33
N LEU A 559 -13.70 12.06 -6.37
CA LEU A 559 -13.85 11.56 -7.73
C LEU A 559 -13.39 10.10 -7.88
N ASP A 560 -12.50 9.62 -7.02
CA ASP A 560 -12.01 8.24 -7.04
C ASP A 560 -12.76 7.30 -6.12
N ALA A 561 -13.78 7.77 -5.39
CA ALA A 561 -14.60 6.93 -4.53
C ALA A 561 -15.09 5.61 -5.18
N PRO A 562 -15.41 5.55 -6.50
CA PRO A 562 -15.77 4.30 -7.17
C PRO A 562 -14.65 3.24 -7.22
N ASN A 563 -13.39 3.66 -7.11
CA ASN A 563 -12.22 2.79 -7.15
C ASN A 563 -11.74 2.41 -5.75
N ILE A 564 -12.34 2.93 -4.69
CA ILE A 564 -11.98 2.65 -3.29
C ILE A 564 -12.76 1.42 -2.81
N GLY A 565 -12.06 0.54 -2.09
CA GLY A 565 -12.67 -0.60 -1.43
C GLY A 565 -11.87 -1.88 -1.47
N TRP A 566 -12.56 -3.02 -1.60
CA TRP A 566 -11.93 -4.34 -1.50
C TRP A 566 -11.22 -4.75 -2.78
N TYR A 567 -9.99 -5.19 -2.61
CA TYR A 567 -9.17 -5.81 -3.65
C TYR A 567 -8.64 -7.14 -3.13
N GLN A 568 -8.27 -8.01 -4.06
CA GLN A 568 -7.74 -9.32 -3.77
C GLN A 568 -6.48 -9.57 -4.59
N SER A 569 -5.41 -10.07 -3.97
CA SER A 569 -4.20 -10.49 -4.68
C SER A 569 -4.47 -11.74 -5.53
N GLY A 570 -3.75 -11.95 -6.63
CA GLY A 570 -3.95 -13.15 -7.48
C GLY A 570 -2.65 -13.72 -8.07
N PRO A 571 -2.40 -15.06 -8.01
CA PRO A 571 -1.41 -15.78 -8.83
C PRO A 571 -1.88 -16.08 -10.26
N SER A 572 -3.05 -16.70 -10.41
CA SER A 572 -3.30 -17.61 -11.55
C SER A 572 -3.63 -16.92 -12.88
N ASP A 573 -4.05 -15.67 -12.83
CA ASP A 573 -4.51 -14.94 -14.00
C ASP A 573 -3.38 -14.14 -14.67
N THR A 574 -2.28 -13.86 -13.96
CA THR A 574 -1.05 -13.29 -14.51
C THR A 574 -0.05 -14.37 -14.94
N ASP A 575 -0.12 -15.56 -14.35
CA ASP A 575 0.71 -16.73 -14.71
C ASP A 575 0.54 -17.18 -16.17
N LYS A 576 -0.63 -16.95 -16.78
CA LYS A 576 -0.93 -17.26 -18.19
C LYS A 576 -0.15 -16.38 -19.19
N LEU A 577 0.56 -15.36 -18.72
CA LEU A 577 1.27 -14.39 -19.55
C LEU A 577 2.78 -14.67 -19.66
N GLU A 578 3.24 -15.84 -19.21
CA GLU A 578 4.67 -16.22 -19.18
C GLU A 578 5.57 -15.24 -18.41
N LEU A 579 4.98 -14.35 -17.60
CA LEU A 579 5.69 -13.41 -16.74
C LEU A 579 6.12 -14.10 -15.43
N LYS A 580 6.74 -15.27 -15.54
CA LYS A 580 7.40 -15.96 -14.42
C LYS A 580 8.66 -15.21 -14.02
N HIS A 581 8.51 -14.11 -13.28
CA HIS A 581 9.66 -13.37 -12.76
C HIS A 581 9.55 -13.17 -11.24
N SER A 582 10.14 -14.15 -10.54
CA SER A 582 10.87 -13.98 -9.29
C SER A 582 10.15 -13.28 -8.12
N THR A 583 9.43 -14.04 -7.27
CA THR A 583 9.06 -13.85 -5.82
C THR A 583 8.84 -12.48 -5.18
N ASN A 584 9.06 -11.35 -5.84
CA ASN A 584 9.14 -10.03 -5.24
C ASN A 584 8.00 -9.13 -5.74
N ASP A 585 7.07 -9.66 -6.54
CA ASP A 585 5.96 -8.89 -7.10
C ASP A 585 4.78 -8.75 -6.11
N PHE A 586 4.68 -9.63 -5.10
CA PHE A 586 3.78 -9.45 -3.93
C PHE A 586 4.42 -8.65 -2.78
N GLN A 587 5.70 -8.29 -2.91
CA GLN A 587 6.37 -7.49 -1.90
C GLN A 587 5.84 -6.07 -1.96
N VAL A 588 5.21 -5.69 -0.86
CA VAL A 588 4.85 -4.31 -0.65
C VAL A 588 6.16 -3.55 -0.50
N GLN A 589 6.40 -2.61 -1.42
CA GLN A 589 7.61 -1.82 -1.39
C GLN A 589 7.33 -0.53 -0.66
N ASN A 590 8.20 -0.22 0.29
CA ASN A 590 8.29 1.10 0.83
C ASN A 590 9.64 1.67 0.39
N CYS A 591 9.61 2.63 -0.54
CA CYS A 591 10.83 3.31 -0.95
C CYS A 591 11.86 2.42 -1.67
N GLY A 592 11.39 1.38 -2.36
CA GLY A 592 12.25 0.34 -2.94
C GLY A 592 12.84 -0.65 -1.90
N VAL A 593 12.54 -0.46 -0.61
CA VAL A 593 12.86 -1.41 0.47
C VAL A 593 11.67 -2.37 0.63
N ALA A 594 11.95 -3.67 0.68
CA ALA A 594 10.94 -4.68 0.99
C ALA A 594 10.43 -4.48 2.43
N THR A 595 9.12 -4.33 2.58
CA THR A 595 8.45 -4.11 3.89
C THR A 595 8.34 -5.39 4.74
N GLN A 596 8.83 -6.53 4.23
CA GLN A 596 8.58 -7.87 4.77
C GLN A 596 7.08 -8.25 4.81
N LEU A 597 6.19 -7.37 4.31
CA LEU A 597 4.79 -7.67 4.08
C LEU A 597 4.64 -8.25 2.68
N GLU A 598 4.26 -9.52 2.64
CA GLU A 598 3.89 -10.23 1.42
C GLU A 598 2.39 -10.52 1.47
N TYR A 599 1.64 -9.95 0.54
CA TYR A 599 0.26 -10.37 0.34
C TYR A 599 0.28 -11.78 -0.23
N ARG A 600 -0.29 -12.72 0.53
CA ARG A 600 -0.44 -14.10 0.10
C ARG A 600 -1.39 -14.16 -1.08
N TYR A 601 -1.37 -15.25 -1.83
CA TYR A 601 -2.33 -15.46 -2.89
C TYR A 601 -3.77 -15.38 -2.39
N TYR A 602 -4.60 -14.63 -3.11
CA TYR A 602 -6.00 -14.41 -2.79
C TYR A 602 -6.26 -13.73 -1.44
N GLU A 603 -5.26 -13.08 -0.85
CA GLU A 603 -5.44 -12.23 0.32
C GLU A 603 -6.26 -10.99 -0.07
N ARG A 604 -7.26 -10.69 0.75
CA ARG A 604 -8.16 -9.56 0.56
C ARG A 604 -7.70 -8.38 1.42
N PHE A 605 -7.71 -7.18 0.84
CA PHE A 605 -7.31 -5.96 1.54
C PHE A 605 -8.12 -4.75 1.07
N TRP A 606 -8.14 -3.74 1.92
CA TRP A 606 -8.81 -2.48 1.66
C TRP A 606 -7.85 -1.49 0.97
N ARG A 607 -8.24 -0.98 -0.20
CA ARG A 607 -7.62 0.18 -0.86
C ARG A 607 -8.32 1.43 -0.35
N PRO A 608 -7.70 2.24 0.54
CA PRO A 608 -8.35 3.39 1.16
C PRO A 608 -8.30 4.66 0.30
N TYR A 609 -7.55 4.69 -0.82
CA TYR A 609 -7.19 5.97 -1.43
C TYR A 609 -6.91 5.90 -2.92
N ALA A 610 -7.16 7.05 -3.55
CA ALA A 610 -6.90 7.37 -4.94
C ALA A 610 -5.43 7.65 -5.23
N ILE A 611 -4.77 6.82 -6.02
CA ILE A 611 -3.58 7.34 -6.71
C ILE A 611 -4.06 8.00 -7.99
N PRO A 612 -3.77 9.29 -8.22
CA PRO A 612 -3.98 9.88 -9.53
C PRO A 612 -3.30 9.00 -10.56
N GLU A 613 -4.03 8.52 -11.56
CA GLU A 613 -3.44 7.76 -12.65
C GLU A 613 -2.24 8.54 -13.18
N LEU A 614 -1.06 7.88 -13.19
CA LEU A 614 0.13 8.42 -13.81
C LEU A 614 -0.21 8.80 -15.25
N PRO A 615 -0.17 10.08 -15.66
CA PRO A 615 -0.42 10.44 -17.04
C PRO A 615 0.62 9.77 -17.92
N ALA A 616 0.20 8.73 -18.64
CA ALA A 616 1.02 7.90 -19.53
C ALA A 616 2.25 7.21 -18.91
N ALA A 617 2.21 6.81 -17.64
CA ALA A 617 3.19 5.81 -17.20
C ALA A 617 3.03 4.52 -18.00
N ALA A 618 4.15 3.82 -18.17
CA ALA A 618 4.10 2.40 -18.49
C ALA A 618 3.23 1.71 -17.44
N SER A 619 2.27 0.91 -17.87
CA SER A 619 1.31 0.19 -17.02
C SER A 619 1.99 -0.73 -15.99
N VAL A 620 3.25 -1.11 -16.24
CA VAL A 620 4.14 -1.81 -15.29
C VAL A 620 4.51 -1.00 -14.04
N LEU A 621 4.32 0.33 -14.05
CA LEU A 621 4.60 1.24 -12.95
C LEU A 621 3.33 1.72 -12.23
N GLU A 622 2.14 1.31 -12.67
CA GLU A 622 0.89 1.63 -11.97
C GLU A 622 0.89 0.98 -10.59
N ARG A 623 0.71 1.81 -9.57
CA ARG A 623 0.59 1.38 -8.18
C ARG A 623 -0.75 1.89 -7.63
N PHE A 624 -1.23 1.29 -6.55
CA PHE A 624 -2.23 1.90 -5.68
C PHE A 624 -1.80 1.81 -4.22
N ALA A 625 -2.39 2.65 -3.38
CA ALA A 625 -2.14 2.65 -1.95
C ALA A 625 -2.98 1.56 -1.26
N VAL A 626 -2.39 0.87 -0.30
CA VAL A 626 -3.04 -0.08 0.62
C VAL A 626 -2.74 0.34 2.05
N LEU A 627 -3.59 -0.05 2.99
CA LEU A 627 -3.23 0.03 4.40
C LEU A 627 -2.48 -1.25 4.79
N ASP A 628 -1.33 -1.08 5.43
CA ASP A 628 -0.71 -2.18 6.15
C ASP A 628 -1.64 -2.61 7.30
N PRO A 629 -2.06 -3.88 7.39
CA PRO A 629 -2.93 -4.33 8.47
C PRO A 629 -2.30 -4.28 9.87
N TYR A 630 -0.96 -4.17 9.98
CA TYR A 630 -0.23 -4.18 11.24
C TYR A 630 0.16 -2.79 11.72
N THR A 631 0.64 -1.93 10.81
CA THR A 631 1.06 -0.56 11.17
C THR A 631 -0.01 0.49 10.86
N ASN A 632 -1.03 0.14 10.06
CA ASN A 632 -2.01 1.07 9.50
C ASN A 632 -1.35 2.21 8.67
N GLU A 633 -0.06 2.06 8.33
CA GLU A 633 0.64 2.96 7.42
C GLU A 633 0.22 2.70 5.98
N ARG A 634 0.28 3.74 5.15
CA ARG A 634 -0.01 3.63 3.72
C ARG A 634 1.20 3.04 3.01
N LEU A 635 0.99 1.88 2.38
CA LEU A 635 1.96 1.24 1.53
C LEU A 635 1.48 1.18 0.08
N TYR A 636 2.37 0.90 -0.87
CA TYR A 636 2.04 0.97 -2.29
C TYR A 636 2.41 -0.32 -2.99
N VAL A 637 1.45 -0.85 -3.74
CA VAL A 637 1.58 -2.15 -4.42
C VAL A 637 1.32 -1.99 -5.90
N ARG A 638 1.93 -2.86 -6.73
CA ARG A 638 1.74 -2.84 -8.18
C ARG A 638 0.33 -3.26 -8.54
N LYS A 639 -0.40 -2.42 -9.27
CA LYS A 639 -1.83 -2.63 -9.57
C LYS A 639 -2.09 -3.98 -10.25
N MET A 640 -1.20 -4.38 -11.16
CA MET A 640 -1.30 -5.62 -11.93
C MET A 640 -1.36 -6.92 -11.11
N ASN A 641 -1.02 -6.89 -9.82
CA ASN A 641 -1.05 -8.10 -8.97
C ASN A 641 -2.36 -8.23 -8.18
N PHE A 642 -3.31 -7.33 -8.40
CA PHE A 642 -4.51 -7.23 -7.59
C PHE A 642 -5.76 -6.95 -8.42
N PHE A 643 -6.84 -7.62 -8.01
CA PHE A 643 -8.12 -7.61 -8.69
C PHE A 643 -9.10 -6.85 -7.83
N ALA A 644 -9.81 -5.90 -8.43
CA ALA A 644 -10.88 -5.19 -7.75
C ALA A 644 -12.03 -6.17 -7.46
N VAL A 645 -12.56 -6.16 -6.23
CA VAL A 645 -13.76 -6.92 -5.89
C VAL A 645 -14.96 -6.02 -6.16
N LYS A 646 -15.70 -6.32 -7.21
CA LYS A 646 -16.87 -5.56 -7.60
C LYS A 646 -17.99 -5.76 -6.58
N ALA A 647 -18.39 -4.66 -5.95
CA ALA A 647 -19.61 -4.61 -5.15
C ALA A 647 -20.82 -5.03 -6.01
N GLU A 648 -21.61 -5.99 -5.54
CA GLU A 648 -22.78 -6.52 -6.26
C GLU A 648 -24.00 -5.58 -6.30
#